data_AF-A0A835JZQ4-F1
#
_entry.id   AF-A0A835JZQ4-F1
#
_cell.length_a   1.000
_cell.length_b   1.000
_cell.length_c   1.000
_cell.angle_alpha   90.00
_cell.angle_beta   90.00
_cell.angle_gamma   90.00
#
_symmetry.space_group_name_H-M   'P 1'
#
loop_
_entity.id
_entity.type
_entity.pdbx_description
1 polymer ?
#
loop_
_entity_poly.entity_id
_entity_poly.type
_entity_poly.pdbx_seq_one_letter_code
_entity_poly.pdbx_strand_id
1 'polypeptide(L)'
;MERRRPCFDSVYSLYAFQGFSGIPSLVILPPEGIVGIALRMYVVESKGGAIACMLLALFFLGTWPAVMTLLERRGRLPQHTYLDYSITNLLAAVIIAFTFGEIGKSTHEAPNFSTQLSQLSDNWPSVMFAMAGGVVLSLGNLSTQYAWAFVGLSVTEVITASITVVIGTTLNYFLDDKINNAKILFPGVGCFLIAVCLASAVHSSNAADNRAKLSCLPYDDTRLSVAADITKSREAFPIKERKAKFGTADFLVELENRRSIKVGGFTTYFVVFGKSTLIGLAITFFAGVCFSLFSPAFNLASNDQWHTLKNGVPKLVVYTAFFWFSVSCFVLAIILNVTFLYHPVLDLPRSSLKAYINDWNGRGWAFLAGLLCGFGNGLQFMGGQAAGYAAADAVQALPLVSTFWGILLFGEYRKSSRRTYFFDSLSGIRDSMSLKHNLRIGLIVVLLVPTSTFHNVGGGYVEKVKDTSACFFKRWRPLDSDTLKQKKKTTFDFLKRFRSSLLNMYLVESKGGAIVCMLFSLFFLGTWPAIMTLLERRGRLPQHTYLDYSITNLLAAVIIALTFGEIGNGRPNFTTQLSQDNWPSIMFAMAGGVVLSLGNLSTQYAWAFVGLSVTEVITSSITVVIGTTLNYFLDDKINKAEILFPGVGCFLIAVCLGSAVHSSNAADNRAKLKSLTSDNKNVTATVGSSAYSNEASQNKGVKDLENGSSTPEKAKAGTADFLIELENRRSIKVFGRSTLIGLSITFFAGVCFSLFSPAFNLATNDQWHTLKKGVPKLVVYTAFFWFSISCFVLAIILNFTFLYRPVLNLPSSSLKAYLNDWNGRGWAFLAGLLCGFGNGLQFMGGQAAGYAAADAVQALPLVSTFWGVLIFGEYRKSSRRTYILLVNMLFMFIAAVGILMASSGHRK
;
A
#
# COMPACT_ATOMS: atom_id res chain seq x y z
N MET A 1 42.78 66.36 -5.54
CA MET A 1 41.54 67.14 -5.28
C MET A 1 40.40 66.18 -5.03
N GLU A 2 39.47 66.56 -4.17
CA GLU A 2 38.36 65.72 -3.70
C GLU A 2 37.23 65.59 -4.75
N ARG A 3 36.45 64.50 -4.72
CA ARG A 3 35.09 64.50 -4.12
C ARG A 3 34.38 63.12 -4.18
N ARG A 4 34.11 62.60 -2.97
CA ARG A 4 32.87 61.97 -2.47
C ARG A 4 32.21 60.77 -3.20
N ARG A 5 32.19 59.64 -2.46
CA ARG A 5 31.14 58.58 -2.37
C ARG A 5 29.74 59.18 -1.99
N PRO A 6 28.59 58.45 -1.95
CA PRO A 6 28.36 56.98 -1.80
C PRO A 6 27.21 56.42 -2.71
N CYS A 7 26.50 55.29 -2.51
CA CYS A 7 26.44 54.21 -1.50
C CYS A 7 25.72 52.93 -2.05
N PHE A 8 25.77 51.79 -1.31
CA PHE A 8 24.97 50.53 -1.46
C PHE A 8 25.08 49.77 -2.81
N ASP A 9 25.24 48.44 -2.92
CA ASP A 9 24.69 47.26 -2.22
C ASP A 9 25.70 46.06 -2.35
N SER A 10 25.84 45.12 -1.39
CA SER A 10 25.07 43.87 -1.21
C SER A 10 25.26 42.82 -2.34
N VAL A 11 25.50 41.50 -2.17
CA VAL A 11 25.85 40.58 -1.05
C VAL A 11 26.04 39.15 -1.65
N TYR A 12 26.57 38.15 -0.91
CA TYR A 12 26.62 36.69 -1.27
C TYR A 12 27.54 36.27 -2.46
N SER A 13 28.04 35.03 -2.59
CA SER A 13 28.11 33.85 -1.71
C SER A 13 29.26 32.93 -2.17
N LEU A 14 29.71 32.01 -1.29
CA LEU A 14 30.37 30.75 -1.68
C LEU A 14 29.58 30.02 -2.78
N TYR A 15 30.27 29.31 -3.68
CA TYR A 15 30.38 27.84 -3.60
C TYR A 15 31.21 27.29 -4.78
N ALA A 16 32.40 26.76 -4.46
CA ALA A 16 33.16 25.90 -5.36
C ALA A 16 33.45 24.60 -4.62
N PHE A 17 32.99 23.47 -5.14
CA PHE A 17 33.51 22.15 -4.78
C PHE A 17 33.45 21.20 -5.98
N GLN A 18 34.63 20.86 -6.50
CA GLN A 18 34.90 19.58 -7.18
C GLN A 18 34.75 18.50 -6.08
N GLY A 19 34.18 17.31 -6.25
CA GLY A 19 34.22 16.40 -7.38
C GLY A 19 34.78 15.05 -6.91
N PHE A 20 34.27 13.93 -7.46
CA PHE A 20 34.75 12.54 -7.33
C PHE A 20 34.30 11.62 -6.15
N SER A 21 33.60 10.55 -6.57
CA SER A 21 33.71 9.12 -6.20
C SER A 21 34.13 8.65 -4.79
N GLY A 22 33.41 7.66 -4.27
CA GLY A 22 33.96 6.71 -3.29
C GLY A 22 32.89 5.85 -2.61
N ILE A 23 33.10 4.53 -2.59
CA ILE A 23 32.34 3.60 -1.73
C ILE A 23 32.72 3.87 -0.27
N PRO A 24 31.77 4.00 0.67
CA PRO A 24 32.10 4.04 2.09
C PRO A 24 32.30 2.62 2.64
N SER A 25 33.50 2.08 2.43
CA SER A 25 34.02 1.00 3.29
C SER A 25 34.20 1.52 4.72
N LEU A 26 34.18 0.64 5.73
CA LEU A 26 34.67 1.00 7.06
C LEU A 26 36.10 1.55 6.95
N VAL A 27 36.32 2.78 7.41
CA VAL A 27 37.66 3.32 7.60
C VAL A 27 37.87 3.56 9.09
N ILE A 28 38.65 2.67 9.70
CA ILE A 28 39.39 2.97 10.92
C ILE A 28 40.49 3.96 10.49
N LEU A 29 40.42 5.20 10.95
CA LEU A 29 41.55 6.13 10.82
C LEU A 29 42.47 6.01 12.04
N PRO A 30 43.81 6.11 11.85
CA PRO A 30 44.76 6.07 12.95
C PRO A 30 44.68 7.33 13.82
N PRO A 31 45.15 7.27 15.08
CA PRO A 31 45.21 8.44 15.93
C PRO A 31 46.31 9.42 15.47
N GLU A 32 46.14 10.67 15.91
CA GLU A 32 47.09 11.79 15.80
C GLU A 32 47.16 12.52 14.44
N GLY A 33 46.84 13.83 14.46
CA GLY A 33 47.26 14.76 13.41
C GLY A 33 46.19 15.36 12.48
N ILE A 34 45.15 16.01 13.02
CA ILE A 34 44.68 17.35 12.57
C ILE A 34 43.81 17.96 13.67
N VAL A 35 44.33 19.01 14.30
CA VAL A 35 43.62 19.84 15.27
C VAL A 35 42.81 20.88 14.49
N GLY A 36 41.47 20.89 14.59
CA GLY A 36 40.70 22.01 14.01
C GLY A 36 39.22 21.79 13.66
N ILE A 37 38.67 20.57 13.67
CA ILE A 37 37.24 20.37 13.33
C ILE A 37 36.39 20.35 14.59
N ALA A 38 35.58 21.40 14.78
CA ALA A 38 34.62 21.48 15.88
C ALA A 38 33.37 20.63 15.57
N LEU A 39 33.26 19.47 16.23
CA LEU A 39 32.03 18.68 16.25
C LEU A 39 30.89 19.49 16.89
N ARG A 40 29.92 19.90 16.05
CA ARG A 40 28.63 20.44 16.49
C ARG A 40 27.79 19.36 17.16
N MET A 41 26.77 19.77 17.91
CA MET A 41 25.82 18.84 18.52
C MET A 41 25.13 17.97 17.44
N TYR A 42 24.90 16.68 17.70
CA TYR A 42 24.23 15.82 16.72
C TYR A 42 22.78 16.27 16.52
N VAL A 43 22.48 16.87 15.37
CA VAL A 43 21.15 17.30 14.95
C VAL A 43 20.87 16.68 13.58
N VAL A 44 19.63 16.23 13.37
CA VAL A 44 19.21 15.71 12.07
C VAL A 44 19.00 16.89 11.13
N GLU A 45 20.04 17.31 10.41
CA GLU A 45 19.94 18.44 9.46
C GLU A 45 19.49 18.00 8.04
N SER A 46 19.55 16.70 7.73
CA SER A 46 19.22 16.18 6.40
C SER A 46 17.79 15.63 6.30
N LYS A 47 17.10 15.96 5.21
CA LYS A 47 15.76 15.42 4.88
C LYS A 47 15.75 13.90 4.78
N GLY A 48 16.85 13.29 4.31
CA GLY A 48 17.01 11.83 4.26
C GLY A 48 17.09 11.21 5.66
N GLY A 49 17.87 11.80 6.57
CA GLY A 49 17.93 11.40 7.98
C GLY A 49 16.58 11.53 8.67
N ALA A 50 15.85 12.63 8.43
CA ALA A 50 14.52 12.85 8.97
C ALA A 50 13.53 11.75 8.56
N ILE A 51 13.52 11.37 7.28
CA ILE A 51 12.69 10.29 6.74
C ILE A 51 13.09 8.94 7.36
N ALA A 52 14.39 8.66 7.52
CA ALA A 52 14.85 7.43 8.16
C ALA A 52 14.40 7.35 9.64
N CYS A 53 14.52 8.45 10.40
CA CYS A 53 14.01 8.54 11.76
C CYS A 53 12.49 8.32 11.84
N MET A 54 11.70 8.94 10.95
CA MET A 54 10.25 8.75 10.90
C MET A 54 9.83 7.31 10.53
N LEU A 55 10.54 6.65 9.61
CA LEU A 55 10.25 5.25 9.25
C LEU A 55 10.58 4.27 10.39
N LEU A 56 11.68 4.51 11.11
CA LEU A 56 12.03 3.72 12.30
C LEU A 56 11.04 3.99 13.46
N ALA A 57 10.64 5.24 13.66
CA ALA A 57 9.62 5.62 14.62
C ALA A 57 8.28 4.92 14.34
N LEU A 58 7.83 4.89 13.08
CA LEU A 58 6.61 4.21 12.65
C LEU A 58 6.65 2.71 12.95
N PHE A 59 7.81 2.05 12.74
CA PHE A 59 7.96 0.63 13.08
C PHE A 59 7.91 0.38 14.59
N PHE A 60 8.58 1.19 15.40
CA PHE A 60 8.57 1.03 16.86
C PHE A 60 7.21 1.39 17.48
N LEU A 61 6.64 2.54 17.15
CA LEU A 61 5.33 2.99 17.64
C LEU A 61 4.18 2.14 17.10
N GLY A 62 4.32 1.49 15.94
CA GLY A 62 3.35 0.49 15.48
C GLY A 62 3.52 -0.89 16.12
N THR A 63 4.70 -1.23 16.64
CA THR A 63 4.93 -2.53 17.32
C THR A 63 4.51 -2.49 18.80
N TRP A 64 4.69 -1.35 19.48
CA TRP A 64 4.31 -1.13 20.88
C TRP A 64 2.84 -1.53 21.22
N PRO A 65 1.79 -1.09 20.49
CA PRO A 65 0.39 -1.40 20.76
C PRO A 65 0.09 -2.91 20.73
N ALA A 66 0.75 -3.64 19.81
CA ALA A 66 0.58 -5.07 19.68
C ALA A 66 1.20 -5.83 20.87
N VAL A 67 2.34 -5.37 21.40
CA VAL A 67 2.96 -5.96 22.61
C VAL A 67 2.10 -5.71 23.85
N MET A 68 1.54 -4.51 23.99
CA MET A 68 0.63 -4.20 25.11
C MET A 68 -0.68 -5.01 25.04
N THR A 69 -1.27 -5.13 23.84
CA THR A 69 -2.45 -5.98 23.59
C THR A 69 -2.17 -7.47 23.86
N LEU A 70 -0.94 -7.95 23.61
CA LEU A 70 -0.54 -9.32 23.94
C LEU A 70 -0.54 -9.58 25.46
N LEU A 71 -0.22 -8.58 26.28
CA LEU A 71 -0.19 -8.70 27.74
C LEU A 71 -1.59 -8.69 28.35
N GLU A 72 -2.49 -7.85 27.85
CA GLU A 72 -3.92 -7.85 28.17
C GLU A 72 -4.54 -9.23 27.90
N ARG A 73 -4.31 -9.79 26.70
CA ARG A 73 -4.81 -11.12 26.29
C ARG A 73 -4.17 -12.29 27.03
N ARG A 74 -3.07 -12.06 27.76
CA ARG A 74 -2.43 -13.04 28.67
C ARG A 74 -2.87 -12.90 30.12
N GLY A 75 -3.72 -11.93 30.44
CA GLY A 75 -4.24 -11.71 31.78
C GLY A 75 -3.33 -10.90 32.70
N ARG A 76 -2.27 -10.26 32.19
CA ARG A 76 -1.48 -9.31 33.01
C ARG A 76 -2.35 -8.07 33.24
N LEU A 77 -2.37 -7.59 34.50
CA LEU A 77 -3.17 -6.43 34.86
C LEU A 77 -2.69 -5.17 34.10
N PRO A 78 -3.59 -4.34 33.55
CA PRO A 78 -3.23 -3.11 32.84
C PRO A 78 -2.31 -2.20 33.66
N GLN A 79 -2.63 -2.00 34.94
CA GLN A 79 -1.88 -1.13 35.85
C GLN A 79 -0.47 -1.67 36.19
N HIS A 80 -0.27 -3.00 36.25
CA HIS A 80 1.08 -3.56 36.37
C HIS A 80 1.88 -3.35 35.07
N THR A 81 1.22 -3.61 33.94
CA THR A 81 1.82 -3.47 32.60
C THR A 81 2.24 -2.03 32.32
N TYR A 82 1.43 -1.04 32.70
CA TYR A 82 1.69 0.38 32.45
C TYR A 82 2.81 0.94 33.35
N LEU A 83 2.96 0.43 34.58
CA LEU A 83 4.09 0.78 35.46
C LEU A 83 5.43 0.24 34.93
N ASP A 84 5.48 -1.01 34.50
CA ASP A 84 6.70 -1.57 33.88
C ASP A 84 7.07 -0.83 32.57
N TYR A 85 6.04 -0.51 31.76
CA TYR A 85 6.15 0.29 30.54
C TYR A 85 6.71 1.70 30.79
N SER A 86 6.20 2.42 31.81
CA SER A 86 6.61 3.82 32.03
C SER A 86 8.07 3.95 32.49
N ILE A 87 8.56 3.01 33.31
CA ILE A 87 9.97 2.93 33.74
C ILE A 87 10.89 2.86 32.51
N THR A 88 10.56 2.00 31.55
CA THR A 88 11.41 1.74 30.39
C THR A 88 11.24 2.77 29.27
N ASN A 89 10.06 3.40 29.17
CA ASN A 89 9.86 4.59 28.34
C ASN A 89 10.74 5.76 28.82
N LEU A 90 10.80 6.01 30.14
CA LEU A 90 11.72 7.00 30.71
C LEU A 90 13.19 6.62 30.49
N LEU A 91 13.56 5.34 30.66
CA LEU A 91 14.92 4.87 30.42
C LEU A 91 15.38 5.12 28.97
N ALA A 92 14.52 4.91 27.97
CA ALA A 92 14.84 5.21 26.57
C ALA A 92 15.08 6.73 26.37
N ALA A 93 14.31 7.59 27.01
CA ALA A 93 14.53 9.04 26.97
C ALA A 93 15.82 9.48 27.67
N VAL A 94 16.16 8.87 28.82
CA VAL A 94 17.46 9.05 29.49
C VAL A 94 18.60 8.64 28.57
N ILE A 95 18.51 7.47 27.92
CA ILE A 95 19.53 7.00 26.97
C ILE A 95 19.67 7.99 25.80
N ILE A 96 18.57 8.46 25.21
CA ILE A 96 18.61 9.42 24.10
C ILE A 96 19.22 10.77 24.55
N ALA A 97 18.87 11.25 25.73
CA ALA A 97 19.38 12.52 26.26
C ALA A 97 20.90 12.47 26.53
N PHE A 98 21.39 11.42 27.20
CA PHE A 98 22.82 11.27 27.50
C PHE A 98 23.67 10.77 26.33
N THR A 99 23.07 10.17 25.28
CA THR A 99 23.81 9.84 24.06
C THR A 99 23.80 11.00 23.06
N PHE A 100 22.65 11.37 22.50
CA PHE A 100 22.58 12.38 21.44
C PHE A 100 22.64 13.83 21.95
N GLY A 101 22.17 14.09 23.17
CA GLY A 101 22.21 15.42 23.80
C GLY A 101 23.56 15.83 24.39
N GLU A 102 24.52 14.91 24.52
CA GLU A 102 25.89 15.18 25.00
C GLU A 102 26.96 15.07 23.90
N ILE A 103 26.63 14.53 22.72
CA ILE A 103 27.54 14.52 21.57
C ILE A 103 27.68 15.94 21.03
N GLY A 104 28.90 16.48 21.04
CA GLY A 104 29.28 17.76 20.43
C GLY A 104 29.72 18.82 21.45
N LYS A 105 30.31 19.93 20.97
CA LYS A 105 30.63 21.07 21.86
C LYS A 105 29.38 21.89 22.16
N SER A 106 29.09 22.12 23.44
CA SER A 106 28.04 23.03 23.91
C SER A 106 28.30 24.47 23.42
N THR A 107 27.30 25.13 22.83
CA THR A 107 27.37 26.54 22.39
C THR A 107 26.24 27.37 22.99
N HIS A 108 26.35 28.69 22.89
CA HIS A 108 25.31 29.61 23.38
C HIS A 108 24.01 29.52 22.56
N GLU A 109 24.05 29.05 21.31
CA GLU A 109 22.87 28.87 20.45
C GLU A 109 22.26 27.46 20.57
N ALA A 110 23.10 26.45 20.84
CA ALA A 110 22.69 25.06 21.04
C ALA A 110 23.49 24.45 22.21
N PRO A 111 23.03 24.63 23.47
CA PRO A 111 23.70 24.06 24.62
C PRO A 111 23.45 22.54 24.69
N ASN A 112 24.43 21.78 25.14
CA ASN A 112 24.27 20.35 25.40
C ASN A 112 23.29 20.11 26.58
N PHE A 113 22.83 18.86 26.72
CA PHE A 113 21.83 18.46 27.71
C PHE A 113 22.19 18.88 29.14
N SER A 114 23.41 18.60 29.60
CA SER A 114 23.92 19.00 30.92
C SER A 114 23.98 20.52 31.13
N THR A 115 24.32 21.32 30.11
CA THR A 115 24.25 22.80 30.20
C THR A 115 22.80 23.27 30.29
N GLN A 116 21.88 22.72 29.49
CA GLN A 116 20.47 23.12 29.57
C GLN A 116 19.83 22.73 30.92
N LEU A 117 20.26 21.62 31.52
CA LEU A 117 19.77 21.17 32.81
C LEU A 117 20.14 22.13 33.96
N SER A 118 21.29 22.81 33.88
CA SER A 118 21.69 23.85 34.85
C SER A 118 20.99 25.21 34.61
N GLN A 119 20.43 25.43 33.40
CA GLN A 119 19.71 26.64 33.00
C GLN A 119 18.18 26.53 33.17
N LEU A 120 17.71 25.66 34.07
CA LEU A 120 16.28 25.35 34.23
C LEU A 120 15.44 26.56 34.68
N SER A 121 16.03 27.48 35.44
CA SER A 121 15.40 28.72 35.92
C SER A 121 14.93 29.63 34.79
N ASP A 122 15.67 29.66 33.67
CA ASP A 122 15.42 30.56 32.54
C ASP A 122 14.60 29.89 31.44
N ASN A 123 14.68 28.56 31.34
CA ASN A 123 13.95 27.73 30.37
C ASN A 123 12.62 27.16 30.87
N TRP A 124 12.15 27.54 32.06
CA TRP A 124 10.97 26.93 32.68
C TRP A 124 9.69 26.92 31.82
N PRO A 125 9.37 27.94 30.96
CA PRO A 125 8.16 27.91 30.14
C PRO A 125 8.20 26.77 29.10
N SER A 126 9.32 26.62 28.39
CA SER A 126 9.54 25.53 27.43
C SER A 126 9.53 24.16 28.10
N VAL A 127 10.11 24.05 29.31
CA VAL A 127 10.04 22.81 30.11
C VAL A 127 8.59 22.47 30.47
N MET A 128 7.77 23.46 30.83
CA MET A 128 6.35 23.24 31.12
C MET A 128 5.54 22.83 29.89
N PHE A 129 5.83 23.35 28.69
CA PHE A 129 5.22 22.87 27.45
C PHE A 129 5.61 21.42 27.14
N ALA A 130 6.88 21.05 27.33
CA ALA A 130 7.32 19.66 27.16
C ALA A 130 6.63 18.73 28.17
N MET A 131 6.55 19.14 29.43
CA MET A 131 5.87 18.38 30.49
C MET A 131 4.36 18.26 30.22
N ALA A 132 3.70 19.30 29.73
CA ALA A 132 2.29 19.26 29.32
C ALA A 132 2.06 18.26 28.18
N GLY A 133 2.93 18.26 27.16
CA GLY A 133 2.89 17.26 26.09
C GLY A 133 2.96 15.83 26.62
N GLY A 134 3.88 15.57 27.57
CA GLY A 134 4.04 14.23 28.17
C GLY A 134 2.87 13.80 29.04
N VAL A 135 2.27 14.73 29.81
CA VAL A 135 1.04 14.48 30.56
C VAL A 135 -0.07 14.03 29.61
N VAL A 136 -0.26 14.74 28.51
CA VAL A 136 -1.34 14.45 27.57
C VAL A 136 -1.07 13.16 26.79
N LEU A 137 0.17 12.89 26.34
CA LEU A 137 0.52 11.60 25.72
C LEU A 137 0.24 10.44 26.69
N SER A 138 0.62 10.57 27.96
CA SER A 138 0.43 9.51 28.95
C SER A 138 -1.05 9.27 29.27
N LEU A 139 -1.90 10.30 29.30
CA LEU A 139 -3.36 10.12 29.35
C LEU A 139 -3.90 9.38 28.13
N GLY A 140 -3.42 9.71 26.93
CA GLY A 140 -3.80 9.05 25.69
C GLY A 140 -3.38 7.57 25.66
N ASN A 141 -2.14 7.27 26.01
CA ASN A 141 -1.59 5.91 26.05
C ASN A 141 -2.32 5.04 27.08
N LEU A 142 -2.57 5.56 28.28
CA LEU A 142 -3.32 4.87 29.33
C LEU A 142 -4.77 4.60 28.88
N SER A 143 -5.44 5.59 28.29
CA SER A 143 -6.81 5.44 27.77
C SER A 143 -6.87 4.40 26.64
N THR A 144 -5.90 4.43 25.73
CA THR A 144 -5.76 3.49 24.61
C THR A 144 -5.60 2.04 25.12
N GLN A 145 -4.83 1.83 26.20
CA GLN A 145 -4.66 0.53 26.84
C GLN A 145 -5.99 -0.12 27.25
N TYR A 146 -6.93 0.66 27.81
CA TYR A 146 -8.27 0.18 28.13
C TYR A 146 -9.16 0.05 26.89
N ALA A 147 -9.06 0.96 25.92
CA ALA A 147 -9.86 0.96 24.70
C ALA A 147 -9.67 -0.31 23.84
N TRP A 148 -8.46 -0.86 23.76
CA TRP A 148 -8.18 -2.09 23.00
C TRP A 148 -9.01 -3.29 23.45
N ALA A 149 -9.40 -3.37 24.73
CA ALA A 149 -10.23 -4.45 25.23
C ALA A 149 -11.65 -4.40 24.64
N PHE A 150 -12.23 -3.20 24.52
CA PHE A 150 -13.61 -2.98 24.07
C PHE A 150 -13.80 -2.90 22.56
N VAL A 151 -12.92 -2.19 21.85
CA VAL A 151 -13.09 -1.89 20.40
C VAL A 151 -12.10 -2.67 19.53
N GLY A 152 -10.98 -3.09 20.09
CA GLY A 152 -9.94 -3.87 19.41
C GLY A 152 -8.85 -3.00 18.76
N LEU A 153 -7.63 -3.55 18.75
CA LEU A 153 -6.39 -2.90 18.32
C LEU A 153 -6.54 -2.15 16.99
N SER A 154 -6.90 -2.84 15.92
CA SER A 154 -7.01 -2.27 14.57
C SER A 154 -7.99 -1.11 14.38
N VAL A 155 -8.86 -0.85 15.36
CA VAL A 155 -9.94 0.14 15.28
C VAL A 155 -9.64 1.32 16.18
N THR A 156 -9.21 1.04 17.41
CA THR A 156 -8.68 2.04 18.33
C THR A 156 -7.55 2.81 17.66
N GLU A 157 -6.53 2.10 17.13
CA GLU A 157 -5.35 2.74 16.51
C GLU A 157 -5.69 3.60 15.29
N VAL A 158 -6.63 3.18 14.43
CA VAL A 158 -6.99 3.98 13.25
C VAL A 158 -7.78 5.23 13.64
N ILE A 159 -8.69 5.14 14.62
CA ILE A 159 -9.44 6.30 15.11
C ILE A 159 -8.50 7.29 15.80
N THR A 160 -7.64 6.82 16.71
CA THR A 160 -6.72 7.69 17.45
C THR A 160 -5.70 8.35 16.53
N ALA A 161 -5.05 7.58 15.63
CA ALA A 161 -4.13 8.12 14.63
C ALA A 161 -4.79 9.20 13.75
N SER A 162 -6.03 8.98 13.32
CA SER A 162 -6.69 9.92 12.41
C SER A 162 -7.16 11.19 13.11
N ILE A 163 -7.62 11.13 14.37
CA ILE A 163 -7.88 12.34 15.17
C ILE A 163 -6.57 13.11 15.41
N THR A 164 -5.47 12.38 15.67
CA THR A 164 -4.13 12.95 15.83
C THR A 164 -3.67 13.69 14.59
N VAL A 165 -3.78 13.08 13.42
CA VAL A 165 -3.41 13.71 12.15
C VAL A 165 -4.35 14.86 11.79
N VAL A 166 -5.66 14.75 12.01
CA VAL A 166 -6.59 15.83 11.67
C VAL A 166 -6.39 17.08 12.53
N ILE A 167 -6.23 16.93 13.85
CA ILE A 167 -6.11 18.06 14.77
C ILE A 167 -4.64 18.46 14.96
N GLY A 168 -3.76 17.50 15.27
CA GLY A 168 -2.35 17.74 15.58
C GLY A 168 -1.56 18.27 14.39
N THR A 169 -1.69 17.66 13.21
CA THR A 169 -1.01 18.16 12.00
C THR A 169 -1.51 19.54 11.58
N THR A 170 -2.80 19.83 11.80
CA THR A 170 -3.37 21.17 11.55
C THR A 170 -2.75 22.21 12.50
N LEU A 171 -2.68 21.91 13.80
CA LEU A 171 -2.07 22.79 14.80
C LEU A 171 -0.57 22.99 14.52
N ASN A 172 0.17 21.89 14.33
CA ASN A 172 1.59 21.92 13.98
C ASN A 172 1.87 22.70 12.70
N TYR A 173 1.01 22.61 11.68
CA TYR A 173 1.20 23.38 10.43
C TYR A 173 1.17 24.89 10.67
N PHE A 174 0.39 25.38 11.63
CA PHE A 174 0.40 26.80 12.01
C PHE A 174 1.54 27.16 12.98
N LEU A 175 1.97 26.22 13.84
CA LEU A 175 3.10 26.42 14.75
C LEU A 175 4.47 26.36 14.03
N ASP A 176 4.63 25.54 13.00
CA ASP A 176 5.86 25.43 12.21
C ASP A 176 5.96 26.52 11.12
N ASP A 177 5.37 27.70 11.32
CA ASP A 177 5.33 28.82 10.35
C ASP A 177 4.92 28.43 8.92
N LYS A 178 4.12 27.36 8.78
CA LYS A 178 3.69 26.78 7.50
C LYS A 178 4.83 26.24 6.64
N ILE A 179 5.91 25.74 7.27
CA ILE A 179 7.09 25.14 6.58
C ILE A 179 6.72 24.00 5.63
N ASN A 180 5.68 23.22 5.96
CA ASN A 180 5.21 22.10 5.15
C ASN A 180 4.23 22.55 4.07
N ASN A 181 4.26 21.93 2.89
CA ASN A 181 3.36 22.33 1.81
C ASN A 181 1.90 21.88 2.07
N ALA A 182 1.05 22.80 2.49
CA ALA A 182 -0.39 22.57 2.72
C ALA A 182 -1.11 21.84 1.57
N LYS A 183 -0.73 22.11 0.31
CA LYS A 183 -1.33 21.50 -0.89
C LYS A 183 -1.06 20.00 -1.02
N ILE A 184 -0.21 19.44 -0.15
CA ILE A 184 0.16 18.02 -0.08
C ILE A 184 -0.18 17.46 1.30
N LEU A 185 0.10 18.23 2.36
CA LEU A 185 -0.15 17.87 3.75
C LEU A 185 -1.63 17.57 4.01
N PHE A 186 -2.54 18.49 3.67
CA PHE A 186 -3.97 18.34 3.95
C PHE A 186 -4.68 17.27 3.11
N PRO A 187 -4.32 17.02 1.83
CA PRO A 187 -4.74 15.80 1.14
C PRO A 187 -4.28 14.51 1.83
N GLY A 188 -3.08 14.48 2.41
CA GLY A 188 -2.61 13.39 3.26
C GLY A 188 -3.48 13.20 4.50
N VAL A 189 -3.79 14.28 5.22
CA VAL A 189 -4.76 14.30 6.34
C VAL A 189 -6.14 13.77 5.90
N GLY A 190 -6.60 14.13 4.71
CA GLY A 190 -7.84 13.62 4.11
C GLY A 190 -7.85 12.10 3.89
N CYS A 191 -6.69 11.49 3.59
CA CYS A 191 -6.57 10.04 3.46
C CYS A 191 -6.78 9.31 4.80
N PHE A 192 -6.34 9.91 5.93
CA PHE A 192 -6.61 9.37 7.27
C PHE A 192 -8.11 9.38 7.61
N LEU A 193 -8.84 10.46 7.27
CA LEU A 193 -10.30 10.52 7.44
C LEU A 193 -11.02 9.38 6.69
N ILE A 194 -10.59 9.07 5.46
CA ILE A 194 -11.13 7.93 4.69
C ILE A 194 -10.78 6.60 5.38
N ALA A 195 -9.58 6.47 5.94
CA ALA A 195 -9.17 5.27 6.68
C ALA A 195 -10.05 5.01 7.93
N VAL A 196 -10.50 6.04 8.66
CA VAL A 196 -11.47 5.89 9.78
C VAL A 196 -12.77 5.25 9.31
N CYS A 197 -13.34 5.74 8.21
CA CYS A 197 -14.59 5.21 7.67
C CYS A 197 -14.44 3.73 7.26
N LEU A 198 -13.30 3.38 6.67
CA LEU A 198 -12.98 2.00 6.30
C LEU A 198 -12.75 1.10 7.53
N ALA A 199 -11.98 1.54 8.52
CA ALA A 199 -11.76 0.78 9.76
C ALA A 199 -13.06 0.55 10.54
N SER A 200 -13.97 1.52 10.56
CA SER A 200 -15.32 1.39 11.14
C SER A 200 -16.18 0.35 10.42
N ALA A 201 -16.10 0.29 9.08
CA ALA A 201 -16.74 -0.76 8.28
C ALA A 201 -16.14 -2.15 8.52
N VAL A 202 -14.81 -2.24 8.69
CA VAL A 202 -14.10 -3.48 9.03
C VAL A 202 -14.47 -3.96 10.45
N HIS A 203 -14.55 -3.07 11.43
CA HIS A 203 -14.96 -3.39 12.80
C HIS A 203 -16.38 -3.96 12.85
N SER A 204 -17.35 -3.25 12.25
CA SER A 204 -18.76 -3.66 12.25
C SER A 204 -18.97 -5.01 11.54
N SER A 205 -18.24 -5.28 10.45
CA SER A 205 -18.23 -6.60 9.82
C SER A 205 -17.66 -7.69 10.75
N ASN A 206 -16.53 -7.44 11.41
CA ASN A 206 -15.89 -8.43 12.28
C ASN A 206 -16.70 -8.70 13.56
N ALA A 207 -17.37 -7.68 14.10
CA ALA A 207 -18.29 -7.82 15.22
C ALA A 207 -19.50 -8.69 14.86
N ALA A 208 -20.11 -8.48 13.69
CA ALA A 208 -21.19 -9.31 13.17
C ALA A 208 -20.76 -10.78 12.96
N ASP A 209 -19.53 -11.00 12.48
CA ASP A 209 -18.98 -12.33 12.24
C ASP A 209 -18.63 -13.07 13.55
N ASN A 210 -18.09 -12.37 14.56
CA ASN A 210 -17.85 -12.95 15.89
C ASN A 210 -19.15 -13.31 16.60
N ARG A 211 -20.17 -12.46 16.49
CA ARG A 211 -21.54 -12.75 16.93
C ARG A 211 -22.12 -14.00 16.23
N ALA A 212 -21.90 -14.15 14.93
CA ALA A 212 -22.31 -15.34 14.19
C ALA A 212 -21.62 -16.62 14.71
N LYS A 213 -20.30 -16.59 14.94
CA LYS A 213 -19.54 -17.73 15.52
C LYS A 213 -20.11 -18.15 16.88
N LEU A 214 -20.33 -17.19 17.78
CA LEU A 214 -20.88 -17.43 19.13
C LEU A 214 -22.32 -17.95 19.08
N SER A 215 -23.11 -17.53 18.09
CA SER A 215 -24.49 -18.01 17.92
C SER A 215 -24.58 -19.50 17.59
N CYS A 216 -23.52 -20.10 17.02
CA CYS A 216 -23.45 -21.53 16.66
C CYS A 216 -23.12 -22.47 17.84
N LEU A 217 -22.88 -21.96 19.04
CA LEU A 217 -22.77 -22.80 20.24
C LEU A 217 -24.16 -23.38 20.59
N PRO A 218 -24.27 -24.68 20.94
CA PRO A 218 -25.54 -25.33 21.21
C PRO A 218 -26.33 -24.65 22.33
N TYR A 219 -27.66 -24.70 22.21
CA TYR A 219 -28.59 -24.21 23.21
C TYR A 219 -28.86 -25.32 24.24
N ASP A 220 -27.86 -25.58 25.07
CA ASP A 220 -28.01 -26.33 26.33
C ASP A 220 -27.69 -25.39 27.50
N ASP A 221 -27.97 -25.84 28.73
CA ASP A 221 -27.83 -25.10 29.99
C ASP A 221 -26.46 -24.42 30.20
N THR A 222 -25.44 -24.78 29.42
CA THR A 222 -24.18 -24.04 29.24
C THR A 222 -24.37 -22.53 29.02
N ARG A 223 -25.40 -22.05 28.31
CA ARG A 223 -25.60 -20.60 28.15
C ARG A 223 -26.10 -19.91 29.42
N LEU A 224 -26.86 -20.61 30.25
CA LEU A 224 -27.39 -20.10 31.51
C LEU A 224 -26.40 -20.28 32.67
N SER A 225 -25.66 -21.40 32.72
CA SER A 225 -24.57 -21.60 33.66
C SER A 225 -23.40 -20.66 33.37
N VAL A 226 -22.94 -20.48 32.12
CA VAL A 226 -21.92 -19.48 31.81
C VAL A 226 -22.39 -18.05 32.13
N ALA A 227 -23.69 -17.75 32.01
CA ALA A 227 -24.23 -16.45 32.44
C ALA A 227 -24.37 -16.31 33.97
N ALA A 228 -24.62 -17.40 34.70
CA ALA A 228 -24.86 -17.39 36.15
C ALA A 228 -23.60 -17.59 37.00
N ASP A 229 -22.65 -18.44 36.60
CA ASP A 229 -21.39 -18.70 37.33
C ASP A 229 -20.42 -17.52 37.28
N ILE A 230 -20.47 -16.70 36.21
CA ILE A 230 -19.73 -15.43 36.13
C ILE A 230 -20.05 -14.50 37.32
N THR A 231 -21.22 -14.69 37.96
CA THR A 231 -21.62 -13.95 39.16
C THR A 231 -21.19 -14.58 40.49
N LYS A 232 -20.61 -15.81 40.53
CA LYS A 232 -20.46 -16.55 41.80
C LYS A 232 -19.23 -17.43 42.03
N SER A 233 -18.54 -17.95 41.02
CA SER A 233 -17.44 -18.92 41.25
C SER A 233 -16.04 -18.28 41.19
N ARG A 234 -15.38 -18.17 42.35
CA ARG A 234 -14.01 -17.63 42.50
C ARG A 234 -12.90 -18.71 42.48
N GLU A 235 -13.23 -19.93 42.06
CA GLU A 235 -12.34 -21.09 42.12
C GLU A 235 -12.10 -21.73 40.75
N ALA A 236 -10.92 -22.33 40.59
CA ALA A 236 -10.38 -22.71 39.30
C ALA A 236 -10.94 -24.04 38.77
N PHE A 237 -11.70 -23.99 37.68
CA PHE A 237 -12.00 -25.18 36.89
C PHE A 237 -10.73 -25.69 36.16
N PRO A 238 -10.39 -26.99 36.27
CA PRO A 238 -9.26 -27.57 35.55
C PRO A 238 -9.62 -27.78 34.07
N ILE A 239 -9.28 -26.80 33.23
CA ILE A 239 -9.48 -26.88 31.78
C ILE A 239 -8.54 -27.94 31.19
N LYS A 240 -9.10 -29.08 30.76
CA LYS A 240 -8.39 -30.08 29.94
C LYS A 240 -7.75 -29.39 28.73
N GLU A 241 -6.44 -29.55 28.53
CA GLU A 241 -5.68 -28.91 27.45
C GLU A 241 -6.15 -29.36 26.05
N ARG A 242 -7.18 -28.70 25.51
CA ARG A 242 -7.57 -28.78 24.10
C ARG A 242 -7.51 -27.38 23.51
N LYS A 243 -6.28 -26.89 23.27
CA LYS A 243 -5.97 -25.54 22.74
C LYS A 243 -6.94 -25.16 21.61
N ALA A 244 -7.82 -24.19 21.86
CA ALA A 244 -8.86 -23.85 20.92
C ALA A 244 -8.25 -23.29 19.62
N LYS A 245 -8.79 -23.69 18.47
CA LYS A 245 -8.30 -23.20 17.18
C LYS A 245 -8.76 -21.76 16.98
N PHE A 246 -7.80 -20.84 16.81
CA PHE A 246 -8.05 -19.43 16.48
C PHE A 246 -9.23 -19.26 15.50
N GLY A 247 -10.16 -18.35 15.86
CA GLY A 247 -11.36 -18.07 15.08
C GLY A 247 -12.56 -19.00 15.30
N THR A 248 -12.52 -19.96 16.23
CA THR A 248 -13.73 -20.68 16.70
C THR A 248 -14.40 -19.94 17.87
N ALA A 249 -15.66 -20.31 18.18
CA ALA A 249 -16.36 -19.82 19.36
C ALA A 249 -15.62 -20.19 20.67
N ASP A 250 -15.14 -21.43 20.79
CA ASP A 250 -14.36 -21.90 21.95
C ASP A 250 -13.09 -21.06 22.17
N PHE A 251 -12.44 -20.61 21.09
CA PHE A 251 -11.28 -19.72 21.18
C PHE A 251 -11.67 -18.32 21.68
N LEU A 252 -12.84 -17.80 21.30
CA LEU A 252 -13.34 -16.53 21.82
C LEU A 252 -13.70 -16.64 23.32
N VAL A 253 -14.29 -17.77 23.74
CA VAL A 253 -14.54 -18.09 25.17
C VAL A 253 -13.23 -18.22 25.94
N GLU A 254 -12.26 -18.99 25.43
CA GLU A 254 -10.94 -19.17 26.04
C GLU A 254 -10.19 -17.84 26.14
N LEU A 255 -10.29 -16.98 25.13
CA LEU A 255 -9.70 -15.65 25.11
C LEU A 255 -10.34 -14.74 26.16
N GLU A 256 -11.67 -14.66 26.22
CA GLU A 256 -12.38 -13.85 27.23
C GLU A 256 -12.04 -14.32 28.66
N ASN A 257 -11.91 -15.63 28.87
CA ASN A 257 -11.50 -16.19 30.15
C ASN A 257 -10.04 -15.83 30.52
N ARG A 258 -9.13 -15.75 29.55
CA ARG A 258 -7.71 -15.39 29.75
C ARG A 258 -7.44 -13.88 29.86
N ARG A 259 -8.29 -13.01 29.30
CA ARG A 259 -8.13 -11.55 29.31
C ARG A 259 -8.15 -10.97 30.73
N SER A 260 -7.38 -9.89 30.94
CA SER A 260 -7.40 -9.15 32.21
C SER A 260 -8.60 -8.23 32.34
N ILE A 261 -9.06 -7.60 31.27
CA ILE A 261 -10.28 -6.78 31.25
C ILE A 261 -11.45 -7.66 30.79
N LYS A 262 -12.45 -7.85 31.64
CA LYS A 262 -13.68 -8.60 31.30
C LYS A 262 -14.69 -7.69 30.64
N VAL A 263 -15.09 -7.98 29.40
CA VAL A 263 -16.08 -7.19 28.67
C VAL A 263 -17.46 -7.79 28.90
N GLY A 264 -18.09 -7.38 30.00
CA GLY A 264 -19.31 -8.00 30.53
C GLY A 264 -20.45 -8.22 29.52
N GLY A 265 -20.98 -9.45 29.54
CA GLY A 265 -22.24 -9.83 28.89
C GLY A 265 -22.09 -10.57 27.56
N PHE A 266 -22.17 -11.90 27.61
CA PHE A 266 -22.42 -12.74 26.44
C PHE A 266 -23.72 -12.35 25.69
N THR A 267 -24.67 -11.74 26.41
CA THR A 267 -25.92 -11.18 25.90
C THR A 267 -25.73 -9.87 25.12
N THR A 268 -24.66 -9.11 25.38
CA THR A 268 -24.44 -7.77 24.80
C THR A 268 -24.03 -7.83 23.31
N TYR A 269 -23.50 -8.98 22.86
CA TYR A 269 -23.27 -9.23 21.44
C TYR A 269 -24.56 -9.25 20.60
N PHE A 270 -25.74 -9.31 21.23
CA PHE A 270 -27.03 -9.50 20.54
C PHE A 270 -27.83 -8.25 20.16
N VAL A 271 -27.35 -7.01 20.39
CA VAL A 271 -28.06 -5.79 19.94
C VAL A 271 -27.11 -4.78 19.29
N VAL A 272 -27.65 -3.98 18.36
CA VAL A 272 -26.99 -2.79 17.78
C VAL A 272 -26.68 -1.79 18.90
N PHE A 273 -25.44 -1.28 18.98
CA PHE A 273 -24.95 -0.34 20.00
C PHE A 273 -25.21 -0.74 21.47
N GLY A 274 -24.39 -1.64 22.01
CA GLY A 274 -24.33 -1.92 23.45
C GLY A 274 -23.57 -0.82 24.25
N LYS A 275 -23.94 -0.63 25.53
CA LYS A 275 -23.30 0.35 26.43
C LYS A 275 -21.77 0.19 26.53
N SER A 276 -21.25 -1.04 26.52
CA SER A 276 -19.81 -1.32 26.63
C SER A 276 -19.00 -0.88 25.40
N THR A 277 -19.53 -1.06 24.19
CA THR A 277 -18.88 -0.57 22.96
C THR A 277 -18.89 0.95 22.89
N LEU A 278 -19.96 1.59 23.36
CA LEU A 278 -20.04 3.06 23.42
C LEU A 278 -18.99 3.63 24.39
N ILE A 279 -18.79 3.01 25.55
CA ILE A 279 -17.72 3.36 26.50
C ILE A 279 -16.35 3.20 25.84
N GLY A 280 -16.09 2.07 25.16
CA GLY A 280 -14.84 1.85 24.44
C GLY A 280 -14.55 2.90 23.35
N LEU A 281 -15.56 3.29 22.59
CA LEU A 281 -15.45 4.35 21.57
C LEU A 281 -15.24 5.74 22.20
N ALA A 282 -15.89 6.05 23.33
CA ALA A 282 -15.66 7.30 24.05
C ALA A 282 -14.23 7.41 24.59
N ILE A 283 -13.69 6.33 25.17
CA ILE A 283 -12.29 6.25 25.62
C ILE A 283 -11.33 6.38 24.42
N THR A 284 -11.65 5.75 23.29
CA THR A 284 -10.88 5.87 22.04
C THR A 284 -10.86 7.31 21.52
N PHE A 285 -12.00 8.01 21.53
CA PHE A 285 -12.09 9.39 21.10
C PHE A 285 -11.29 10.33 22.02
N PHE A 286 -11.43 10.17 23.34
CA PHE A 286 -10.63 10.90 24.32
C PHE A 286 -9.13 10.68 24.12
N ALA A 287 -8.69 9.44 23.91
CA ALA A 287 -7.30 9.11 23.61
C ALA A 287 -6.79 9.80 22.33
N GLY A 288 -7.61 9.84 21.27
CA GLY A 288 -7.28 10.54 20.03
C GLY A 288 -7.14 12.05 20.19
N VAL A 289 -7.99 12.68 21.03
CA VAL A 289 -7.89 14.10 21.37
C VAL A 289 -6.65 14.38 22.22
N CYS A 290 -6.29 13.48 23.14
CA CYS A 290 -5.00 13.57 23.84
C CYS A 290 -3.84 13.49 22.84
N PHE A 291 -3.84 12.50 21.95
CA PHE A 291 -2.76 12.33 20.99
C PHE A 291 -2.63 13.50 20.00
N SER A 292 -3.70 14.21 19.65
CA SER A 292 -3.60 15.39 18.80
C SER A 292 -2.92 16.60 19.44
N LEU A 293 -2.74 16.63 20.77
CA LEU A 293 -2.22 17.80 21.49
C LEU A 293 -0.76 17.64 21.97
N PHE A 294 -0.22 16.42 22.12
CA PHE A 294 1.16 16.26 22.59
C PHE A 294 2.20 16.79 21.60
N SER A 295 1.97 16.59 20.29
CA SER A 295 2.90 16.99 19.22
C SER A 295 2.97 18.53 19.11
N PRO A 296 1.83 19.27 19.05
CA PRO A 296 1.82 20.73 19.22
C PRO A 296 2.46 21.26 20.51
N ALA A 297 2.25 20.60 21.66
CA ALA A 297 2.87 21.00 22.92
C ALA A 297 4.41 20.82 22.90
N PHE A 298 4.89 19.74 22.27
CA PHE A 298 6.32 19.50 22.06
C PHE A 298 6.95 20.50 21.08
N ASN A 299 6.21 20.89 20.04
CA ASN A 299 6.59 21.93 19.10
C ASN A 299 6.79 23.28 19.82
N LEU A 300 5.81 23.71 20.62
CA LEU A 300 5.94 24.92 21.46
C LEU A 300 7.16 24.87 22.39
N ALA A 301 7.45 23.71 22.99
CA ALA A 301 8.60 23.53 23.87
C ALA A 301 9.96 23.69 23.17
N SER A 302 10.09 23.19 21.93
CA SER A 302 11.37 23.15 21.20
C SER A 302 11.58 24.36 20.27
N ASN A 303 10.50 24.94 19.75
CA ASN A 303 10.56 26.07 18.82
C ASN A 303 10.20 27.44 19.45
N ASP A 304 9.70 27.51 20.69
CA ASP A 304 9.27 28.76 21.39
C ASP A 304 8.49 29.74 20.50
N GLN A 305 7.48 29.23 19.80
CA GLN A 305 6.69 29.99 18.82
C GLN A 305 5.73 31.03 19.42
N TRP A 306 5.66 31.09 20.76
CA TRP A 306 4.90 32.11 21.49
C TRP A 306 5.82 33.15 22.16
N HIS A 307 7.12 33.13 21.88
CA HIS A 307 8.12 34.05 22.44
C HIS A 307 8.04 34.14 23.98
N THR A 308 7.96 32.98 24.62
CA THR A 308 7.82 32.86 26.08
C THR A 308 9.14 32.91 26.82
N LEU A 309 10.25 32.68 26.12
CA LEU A 309 11.60 32.83 26.67
C LEU A 309 12.05 34.30 26.67
N LYS A 310 12.90 34.65 27.63
CA LYS A 310 13.53 35.99 27.68
C LYS A 310 14.55 36.14 26.55
N ASN A 311 14.70 37.37 26.05
CA ASN A 311 15.71 37.70 25.03
C ASN A 311 17.11 37.20 25.43
N GLY A 312 17.72 36.38 24.58
CA GLY A 312 19.05 35.80 24.79
C GLY A 312 19.07 34.40 25.42
N VAL A 313 17.94 33.87 25.89
CA VAL A 313 17.85 32.48 26.39
C VAL A 313 17.72 31.52 25.19
N PRO A 314 18.59 30.48 25.07
CA PRO A 314 18.51 29.52 23.97
C PRO A 314 17.31 28.58 24.10
N LYS A 315 16.69 28.22 22.97
CA LYS A 315 15.56 27.30 22.93
C LYS A 315 15.93 25.90 23.44
N LEU A 316 14.96 25.18 23.98
CA LEU A 316 15.16 23.84 24.54
C LEU A 316 15.52 22.85 23.41
N VAL A 317 16.67 22.19 23.48
CA VAL A 317 17.04 21.21 22.44
C VAL A 317 16.14 19.98 22.56
N VAL A 318 15.85 19.33 21.43
CA VAL A 318 14.86 18.24 21.32
C VAL A 318 15.11 17.11 22.33
N TYR A 319 16.37 16.82 22.64
CA TYR A 319 16.76 15.82 23.64
C TYR A 319 16.36 16.23 25.07
N THR A 320 16.60 17.48 25.46
CA THR A 320 16.19 18.04 26.76
C THR A 320 14.67 18.15 26.86
N ALA A 321 14.00 18.57 25.78
CA ALA A 321 12.54 18.59 25.70
C ALA A 321 11.96 17.17 25.85
N PHE A 322 12.51 16.17 25.16
CA PHE A 322 12.05 14.78 25.24
C PHE A 322 12.31 14.13 26.60
N PHE A 323 13.40 14.51 27.28
CA PHE A 323 13.65 14.12 28.67
C PHE A 323 12.53 14.62 29.59
N TRP A 324 12.25 15.93 29.62
CA TRP A 324 11.21 16.50 30.50
C TRP A 324 9.79 16.03 30.17
N PHE A 325 9.49 15.85 28.88
CA PHE A 325 8.27 15.19 28.39
C PHE A 325 8.15 13.77 28.94
N SER A 326 9.24 12.99 28.94
CA SER A 326 9.22 11.61 29.44
C SER A 326 9.18 11.52 30.97
N VAL A 327 9.76 12.50 31.68
CA VAL A 327 9.63 12.63 33.14
C VAL A 327 8.17 12.87 33.54
N SER A 328 7.44 13.75 32.86
CA SER A 328 6.02 13.98 33.18
C SER A 328 5.14 12.78 32.81
N CYS A 329 5.43 12.09 31.68
CA CYS A 329 4.82 10.81 31.35
C CYS A 329 4.92 9.81 32.50
N PHE A 330 6.12 9.67 33.07
CA PHE A 330 6.45 8.73 34.14
C PHE A 330 5.81 9.09 35.48
N VAL A 331 5.89 10.36 35.89
CA VAL A 331 5.26 10.85 37.13
C VAL A 331 3.75 10.64 37.10
N LEU A 332 3.09 11.00 35.99
CA LEU A 332 1.65 10.77 35.84
C LEU A 332 1.31 9.26 35.80
N ALA A 333 2.12 8.46 35.10
CA ALA A 333 1.95 7.01 35.06
C ALA A 333 2.00 6.39 36.45
N ILE A 334 2.94 6.81 37.32
CA ILE A 334 3.00 6.38 38.72
C ILE A 334 1.74 6.81 39.47
N ILE A 335 1.39 8.09 39.44
CA ILE A 335 0.25 8.63 40.21
C ILE A 335 -1.04 7.88 39.87
N LEU A 336 -1.36 7.76 38.57
CA LEU A 336 -2.59 7.10 38.12
C LEU A 336 -2.55 5.59 38.37
N ASN A 337 -1.48 4.88 38.01
CA ASN A 337 -1.47 3.42 38.10
C ASN A 337 -1.26 2.90 39.53
N VAL A 338 -0.55 3.62 40.40
CA VAL A 338 -0.52 3.31 41.84
C VAL A 338 -1.90 3.54 42.44
N THR A 339 -2.63 4.59 42.05
CA THR A 339 -4.04 4.78 42.43
C THR A 339 -4.89 3.60 41.96
N PHE A 340 -4.73 3.15 40.71
CA PHE A 340 -5.45 2.01 40.13
C PHE A 340 -5.06 0.63 40.70
N LEU A 341 -3.95 0.49 41.44
CA LEU A 341 -3.70 -0.73 42.24
C LEU A 341 -4.77 -0.87 43.33
N TYR A 342 -5.06 0.21 44.05
CA TYR A 342 -5.97 0.24 45.20
C TYR A 342 -7.43 0.52 44.82
N HIS A 343 -7.64 1.40 43.83
CA HIS A 343 -8.92 1.82 43.27
C HIS A 343 -9.00 1.46 41.78
N PRO A 344 -9.13 0.15 41.45
CA PRO A 344 -9.20 -0.31 40.07
C PRO A 344 -10.45 0.21 39.34
N VAL A 345 -10.29 0.49 38.06
CA VAL A 345 -11.37 0.91 37.14
C VAL A 345 -11.92 -0.33 36.40
N LEU A 346 -13.18 -0.26 35.94
CA LEU A 346 -13.81 -1.32 35.11
C LEU A 346 -13.85 -2.70 35.78
N ASP A 347 -14.17 -2.75 37.08
CA ASP A 347 -14.30 -3.98 37.90
C ASP A 347 -13.06 -4.90 37.89
N LEU A 348 -11.88 -4.34 37.56
CA LEU A 348 -10.60 -5.04 37.67
C LEU A 348 -10.32 -5.43 39.14
N PRO A 349 -9.62 -6.56 39.38
CA PRO A 349 -9.27 -6.98 40.74
C PRO A 349 -8.32 -5.97 41.39
N ARG A 350 -8.57 -5.65 42.68
CA ARG A 350 -7.64 -4.87 43.50
C ARG A 350 -6.29 -5.60 43.59
N SER A 351 -5.22 -4.82 43.50
CA SER A 351 -3.85 -5.28 43.66
C SER A 351 -3.18 -4.53 44.83
N SER A 352 -1.90 -4.78 45.05
CA SER A 352 -1.08 -4.08 46.04
C SER A 352 0.33 -3.87 45.49
N LEU A 353 1.08 -2.94 46.07
CA LEU A 353 2.47 -2.71 45.67
C LEU A 353 3.32 -4.00 45.79
N LYS A 354 3.09 -4.82 46.83
CA LYS A 354 3.76 -6.12 47.01
C LYS A 354 3.40 -7.13 45.91
N ALA A 355 2.14 -7.14 45.47
CA ALA A 355 1.70 -8.00 44.36
C ALA A 355 2.31 -7.54 43.02
N TYR A 356 2.39 -6.23 42.76
CA TYR A 356 3.07 -5.67 41.59
C TYR A 356 4.57 -6.00 41.56
N ILE A 357 5.29 -5.84 42.68
CA ILE A 357 6.72 -6.16 42.77
C ILE A 357 6.96 -7.64 42.43
N ASN A 358 6.12 -8.54 42.97
CA ASN A 358 6.23 -9.98 42.75
C ASN A 358 5.70 -10.47 41.38
N ASP A 359 4.98 -9.64 40.62
CA ASP A 359 4.41 -10.03 39.33
C ASP A 359 5.44 -9.96 38.19
N TRP A 360 6.10 -11.09 37.94
CA TRP A 360 7.02 -11.29 36.82
C TRP A 360 6.36 -11.82 35.54
N ASN A 361 5.06 -12.14 35.54
CA ASN A 361 4.40 -12.82 34.42
C ASN A 361 4.20 -11.89 33.20
N GLY A 362 5.19 -11.84 32.32
CA GLY A 362 5.20 -10.97 31.14
C GLY A 362 5.84 -9.60 31.35
N ARG A 363 6.41 -9.31 32.53
CA ARG A 363 7.14 -8.05 32.83
C ARG A 363 8.16 -7.66 31.74
N GLY A 364 8.93 -8.63 31.23
CA GLY A 364 9.91 -8.37 30.15
C GLY A 364 9.29 -7.89 28.83
N TRP A 365 8.04 -8.24 28.53
CA TRP A 365 7.31 -7.71 27.38
C TRP A 365 6.80 -6.29 27.63
N ALA A 366 6.43 -5.95 28.86
CA ALA A 366 6.06 -4.59 29.23
C ALA A 366 7.29 -3.65 29.18
N PHE A 367 8.46 -4.14 29.59
CA PHE A 367 9.73 -3.46 29.40
C PHE A 367 10.08 -3.24 27.91
N LEU A 368 9.89 -4.25 27.06
CA LEU A 368 10.05 -4.09 25.62
C LEU A 368 9.07 -3.05 25.04
N ALA A 369 7.81 -3.06 25.49
CA ALA A 369 6.81 -2.08 25.08
C ALA A 369 7.21 -0.64 25.44
N GLY A 370 7.77 -0.41 26.63
CA GLY A 370 8.25 0.91 27.05
C GLY A 370 9.45 1.39 26.24
N LEU A 371 10.43 0.52 25.99
CA LEU A 371 11.56 0.84 25.11
C LEU A 371 11.11 1.18 23.69
N LEU A 372 10.20 0.39 23.09
CA LEU A 372 9.66 0.66 21.75
C LEU A 372 8.96 2.02 21.69
N CYS A 373 8.13 2.37 22.68
CA CYS A 373 7.46 3.66 22.69
C CYS A 373 8.44 4.82 22.89
N GLY A 374 9.39 4.69 23.83
CA GLY A 374 10.36 5.74 24.13
C GLY A 374 11.32 6.02 22.97
N PHE A 375 11.92 4.99 22.37
CA PHE A 375 12.73 5.17 21.15
C PHE A 375 11.90 5.64 19.96
N GLY A 376 10.66 5.16 19.82
CA GLY A 376 9.75 5.59 18.75
C GLY A 376 9.42 7.07 18.79
N ASN A 377 9.01 7.59 19.96
CA ASN A 377 8.71 9.01 20.16
C ASN A 377 9.96 9.88 20.00
N GLY A 378 11.10 9.46 20.58
CA GLY A 378 12.36 10.18 20.42
C GLY A 378 12.77 10.33 18.95
N LEU A 379 12.67 9.26 18.16
CA LEU A 379 12.93 9.28 16.72
C LEU A 379 11.90 10.13 15.95
N GLN A 380 10.63 10.13 16.33
CA GLN A 380 9.62 11.00 15.74
C GLN A 380 9.97 12.48 15.96
N PHE A 381 10.34 12.88 17.17
CA PHE A 381 10.71 14.27 17.47
C PHE A 381 12.02 14.70 16.80
N MET A 382 13.03 13.82 16.75
CA MET A 382 14.27 14.06 15.99
C MET A 382 14.00 14.26 14.49
N GLY A 383 13.05 13.50 13.91
CA GLY A 383 12.60 13.70 12.53
C GLY A 383 11.81 15.01 12.35
N GLY A 384 10.98 15.37 13.32
CA GLY A 384 10.18 16.61 13.32
C GLY A 384 11.01 17.89 13.34
N GLN A 385 12.09 17.91 14.12
CA GLN A 385 13.04 19.04 14.14
C GLN A 385 13.56 19.42 12.74
N ALA A 386 13.72 18.41 11.87
CA ALA A 386 14.30 18.53 10.54
C ALA A 386 13.25 18.75 9.43
N ALA A 387 12.07 18.16 9.60
CA ALA A 387 11.02 18.08 8.58
C ALA A 387 9.80 18.97 8.85
N GLY A 388 9.70 19.57 10.04
CA GLY A 388 8.46 20.11 10.60
C GLY A 388 7.70 19.02 11.39
N TYR A 389 7.15 19.37 12.54
CA TYR A 389 6.38 18.45 13.37
C TYR A 389 5.07 18.03 12.68
N ALA A 390 4.49 18.90 11.85
CA ALA A 390 3.36 18.53 11.01
C ALA A 390 3.69 17.41 10.00
N ALA A 391 4.93 17.32 9.50
CA ALA A 391 5.38 16.18 8.71
C ALA A 391 5.69 14.94 9.59
N ALA A 392 6.21 15.13 10.81
CA ALA A 392 6.46 14.04 11.75
C ALA A 392 5.19 13.32 12.21
N ASP A 393 4.04 13.99 12.23
CA ASP A 393 2.75 13.36 12.49
C ASP A 393 2.37 12.30 11.42
N ALA A 394 3.06 12.22 10.27
CA ALA A 394 2.91 11.10 9.33
C ALA A 394 3.29 9.73 9.93
N VAL A 395 4.07 9.72 11.03
CA VAL A 395 4.37 8.52 11.83
C VAL A 395 3.09 7.87 12.38
N GLN A 396 1.99 8.61 12.50
CA GLN A 396 0.67 8.09 12.85
C GLN A 396 0.09 7.11 11.80
N ALA A 397 0.79 6.83 10.69
CA ALA A 397 0.53 5.64 9.86
C ALA A 397 0.89 4.30 10.56
N LEU A 398 1.30 4.34 11.83
CA LEU A 398 1.53 3.20 12.72
C LEU A 398 0.43 2.10 12.76
N PRO A 399 -0.89 2.35 12.48
CA PRO A 399 -1.89 1.29 12.41
C PRO A 399 -1.58 0.23 11.36
N LEU A 400 -0.79 0.54 10.33
CA LEU A 400 -0.31 -0.43 9.34
C LEU A 400 0.51 -1.54 10.01
N VAL A 401 1.43 -1.18 10.91
CA VAL A 401 2.32 -2.12 11.60
C VAL A 401 1.60 -2.78 12.78
N SER A 402 0.80 -2.05 13.55
CA SER A 402 0.06 -2.64 14.68
C SER A 402 -1.00 -3.64 14.23
N THR A 403 -1.72 -3.34 13.14
CA THR A 403 -2.69 -4.27 12.53
C THR A 403 -1.97 -5.48 11.92
N PHE A 404 -0.82 -5.30 11.25
CA PHE A 404 -0.01 -6.42 10.75
C PHE A 404 0.38 -7.39 11.87
N TRP A 405 0.87 -6.87 13.00
CA TRP A 405 1.14 -7.69 14.19
C TRP A 405 -0.13 -8.29 14.79
N GLY A 406 -1.26 -7.57 14.81
CA GLY A 406 -2.55 -8.08 15.30
C GLY A 406 -3.04 -9.32 14.53
N ILE A 407 -2.87 -9.31 13.21
CA ILE A 407 -3.17 -10.44 12.34
C ILE A 407 -2.22 -11.62 12.59
N LEU A 408 -0.91 -11.36 12.65
CA LEU A 408 0.10 -12.42 12.82
C LEU A 408 0.08 -13.06 14.21
N LEU A 409 0.08 -12.25 15.29
CA LEU A 409 0.17 -12.75 16.66
C LEU A 409 -1.15 -13.36 17.12
N PHE A 410 -2.26 -12.66 16.87
CA PHE A 410 -3.56 -13.01 17.45
C PHE A 410 -4.52 -13.68 16.48
N GLY A 411 -4.20 -13.78 15.18
CA GLY A 411 -5.16 -14.24 14.18
C GLY A 411 -6.42 -13.37 14.18
N GLU A 412 -6.27 -12.05 14.28
CA GLU A 412 -7.42 -11.15 14.12
C GLU A 412 -8.10 -11.40 12.76
N TYR A 413 -9.43 -11.37 12.77
CA TYR A 413 -10.29 -11.76 11.64
C TYR A 413 -10.17 -13.22 11.17
N ARG A 414 -9.44 -14.11 11.86
CA ARG A 414 -9.35 -15.53 11.49
C ARG A 414 -10.72 -16.22 11.56
N LYS A 415 -11.08 -16.96 10.52
CA LYS A 415 -12.42 -17.55 10.27
C LYS A 415 -13.60 -16.59 10.46
N SER A 416 -13.37 -15.27 10.43
CA SER A 416 -14.44 -14.32 10.19
C SER A 416 -15.04 -14.61 8.79
N SER A 417 -16.19 -14.03 8.42
CA SER A 417 -17.00 -14.52 7.28
C SER A 417 -16.19 -14.67 5.98
N ARG A 418 -16.74 -15.39 4.97
CA ARG A 418 -16.10 -15.64 3.65
C ARG A 418 -15.68 -14.36 2.85
N ARG A 419 -15.69 -13.17 3.46
CA ARG A 419 -15.19 -11.87 2.97
C ARG A 419 -13.84 -11.45 3.57
N THR A 420 -13.34 -12.08 4.65
CA THR A 420 -12.14 -11.65 5.41
C THR A 420 -10.93 -12.58 5.28
N TYR A 421 -10.90 -13.41 4.23
CA TYR A 421 -9.83 -14.40 3.98
C TYR A 421 -8.40 -13.85 3.97
N PHE A 422 -8.18 -12.57 3.61
CA PHE A 422 -6.85 -11.92 3.61
C PHE A 422 -6.09 -12.13 4.93
N PHE A 423 -6.81 -12.01 6.03
CA PHE A 423 -6.27 -12.20 7.37
C PHE A 423 -6.11 -13.68 7.74
N ASP A 424 -6.97 -14.58 7.23
CA ASP A 424 -6.82 -16.03 7.40
C ASP A 424 -5.49 -16.54 6.82
N SER A 425 -5.08 -16.15 5.61
CA SER A 425 -3.81 -16.62 5.05
C SER A 425 -2.58 -15.97 5.67
N LEU A 426 -2.63 -14.69 6.05
CA LEU A 426 -1.57 -14.08 6.88
C LEU A 426 -1.41 -14.82 8.21
N SER A 427 -2.52 -15.16 8.89
CA SER A 427 -2.47 -16.00 10.09
C SER A 427 -1.99 -17.44 9.84
N GLY A 428 -2.15 -17.94 8.60
CA GLY A 428 -1.65 -19.24 8.15
C GLY A 428 -0.14 -19.29 7.94
N ILE A 429 0.50 -18.17 7.60
CA ILE A 429 1.97 -18.06 7.54
C ILE A 429 2.60 -18.41 8.91
N ARG A 430 1.93 -18.04 10.02
CA ARG A 430 2.35 -18.40 11.40
C ARG A 430 2.23 -19.89 11.72
N ASP A 431 1.43 -20.66 10.97
CA ASP A 431 1.34 -22.11 11.14
C ASP A 431 2.31 -22.85 10.18
N SER A 432 2.85 -22.16 9.16
CA SER A 432 3.91 -22.63 8.25
C SER A 432 5.32 -22.34 8.80
N MET A 433 5.56 -21.13 9.31
CA MET A 433 6.73 -20.84 10.14
C MET A 433 6.58 -21.55 11.48
N SER A 434 7.56 -22.36 11.89
CA SER A 434 7.56 -23.02 13.21
C SER A 434 7.88 -22.04 14.36
N LEU A 435 7.11 -20.96 14.46
CA LEU A 435 7.28 -19.86 15.41
C LEU A 435 6.84 -20.24 16.85
N LYS A 436 6.77 -21.53 17.17
CA LYS A 436 6.12 -22.05 18.38
C LYS A 436 6.99 -22.06 19.64
N HIS A 437 8.31 -21.97 19.54
CA HIS A 437 9.19 -22.10 20.71
C HIS A 437 10.40 -21.15 20.81
N ASN A 438 10.91 -20.58 19.70
CA ASN A 438 12.15 -19.80 19.72
C ASN A 438 11.98 -18.36 19.22
N LEU A 439 11.15 -17.57 19.90
CA LEU A 439 11.27 -16.10 19.85
C LEU A 439 12.35 -15.60 20.83
N ARG A 440 13.54 -16.24 20.82
CA ARG A 440 14.72 -15.70 21.49
C ARG A 440 15.23 -14.53 20.65
N ILE A 441 14.82 -13.31 20.99
CA ILE A 441 15.50 -11.98 20.93
C ILE A 441 16.25 -11.58 19.63
N GLY A 442 16.99 -12.47 18.97
CA GLY A 442 17.88 -12.20 17.85
C GLY A 442 17.24 -11.55 16.62
N LEU A 443 15.96 -11.80 16.29
CA LEU A 443 15.36 -11.20 15.09
C LEU A 443 15.15 -9.68 15.20
N ILE A 444 15.18 -9.12 16.42
CA ILE A 444 15.13 -7.66 16.65
C ILE A 444 16.56 -7.08 16.75
N VAL A 445 17.53 -7.87 17.23
CA VAL A 445 18.95 -7.49 17.35
C VAL A 445 19.68 -7.53 15.99
N VAL A 446 19.29 -8.41 15.07
CA VAL A 446 19.91 -8.56 13.74
C VAL A 446 19.69 -7.34 12.82
N LEU A 447 18.78 -6.43 13.16
CA LEU A 447 18.60 -5.14 12.45
C LEU A 447 19.36 -3.97 13.11
N LEU A 448 20.16 -4.22 14.15
CA LEU A 448 20.94 -3.21 14.88
C LEU A 448 22.47 -3.40 14.78
N VAL A 449 22.96 -4.30 13.92
CA VAL A 449 24.40 -4.57 13.73
C VAL A 449 24.79 -4.33 12.26
N PRO A 450 25.77 -3.47 11.95
CA PRO A 450 26.27 -3.28 10.59
C PRO A 450 26.98 -4.54 10.08
N THR A 451 26.42 -5.20 9.06
CA THR A 451 26.97 -6.43 8.47
C THR A 451 28.05 -6.15 7.44
N SER A 452 29.26 -5.86 7.90
CA SER A 452 30.47 -5.74 7.07
C SER A 452 31.32 -7.02 7.07
N THR A 453 30.73 -8.18 6.71
CA THR A 453 31.45 -9.47 6.67
C THR A 453 30.83 -10.53 5.74
N PHE A 454 30.79 -10.27 4.44
CA PHE A 454 30.74 -11.34 3.42
C PHE A 454 31.51 -10.91 2.17
N HIS A 455 32.76 -11.38 2.08
CA HIS A 455 33.60 -11.25 0.90
C HIS A 455 34.24 -12.62 0.59
N ASN A 456 34.56 -12.86 -0.68
CA ASN A 456 35.19 -14.06 -1.25
C ASN A 456 34.28 -15.30 -1.40
N VAL A 457 33.86 -15.57 -2.64
CA VAL A 457 34.41 -16.65 -3.49
C VAL A 457 34.42 -16.15 -4.95
N GLY A 458 35.48 -16.49 -5.70
CA GLY A 458 35.78 -16.06 -7.08
C GLY A 458 34.75 -16.46 -8.16
N GLY A 459 34.94 -16.14 -9.44
CA GLY A 459 36.16 -15.69 -10.12
C GLY A 459 36.47 -16.67 -11.27
N GLY A 460 36.38 -16.21 -12.52
CA GLY A 460 36.78 -17.03 -13.69
C GLY A 460 36.06 -16.74 -15.00
N TYR A 461 36.88 -16.37 -16.00
CA TYR A 461 36.71 -16.54 -17.45
C TYR A 461 35.77 -15.67 -18.29
N VAL A 462 36.43 -15.03 -19.27
CA VAL A 462 35.95 -14.26 -20.43
C VAL A 462 36.55 -14.93 -21.66
N GLU A 463 35.82 -15.12 -22.77
CA GLU A 463 36.11 -14.60 -24.14
C GLU A 463 35.32 -15.29 -25.28
N LYS A 464 35.05 -14.52 -26.36
CA LYS A 464 34.78 -14.93 -27.78
C LYS A 464 33.54 -15.82 -28.05
N VAL A 465 32.90 -15.83 -29.24
CA VAL A 465 33.26 -15.46 -30.63
C VAL A 465 32.11 -14.66 -31.33
N LYS A 466 32.42 -13.95 -32.43
CA LYS A 466 31.50 -13.16 -33.28
C LYS A 466 30.94 -13.93 -34.51
N ASP A 467 30.03 -13.25 -35.24
CA ASP A 467 29.64 -13.47 -36.65
C ASP A 467 28.79 -14.74 -36.94
N THR A 468 27.66 -14.69 -37.66
CA THR A 468 27.53 -14.21 -39.05
C THR A 468 26.06 -13.93 -39.39
N SER A 469 25.78 -13.04 -40.34
CA SER A 469 24.44 -12.63 -40.75
C SER A 469 24.05 -13.10 -42.18
N ALA A 470 22.74 -13.05 -42.45
CA ALA A 470 22.07 -13.07 -43.76
C ALA A 470 22.12 -14.34 -44.63
N CYS A 471 20.94 -14.95 -44.86
CA CYS A 471 20.39 -15.14 -46.21
C CYS A 471 18.88 -15.45 -46.22
N PHE A 472 18.28 -15.42 -47.42
CA PHE A 472 16.92 -15.86 -47.81
C PHE A 472 15.67 -15.06 -47.37
N PHE A 473 15.32 -14.09 -48.23
CA PHE A 473 13.95 -13.64 -48.49
C PHE A 473 13.57 -14.01 -49.93
N LYS A 474 12.47 -14.75 -50.18
CA LYS A 474 11.78 -14.75 -51.50
C LYS A 474 10.41 -15.46 -51.51
N ARG A 475 9.56 -14.99 -52.44
CA ARG A 475 8.22 -15.51 -52.85
C ARG A 475 7.09 -15.23 -51.84
N TRP A 476 5.93 -14.69 -52.20
CA TRP A 476 5.22 -14.71 -53.50
C TRP A 476 4.71 -13.33 -54.01
N ARG A 477 4.21 -13.29 -55.26
CA ARG A 477 3.67 -12.11 -55.99
C ARG A 477 2.15 -12.34 -56.32
N PRO A 478 1.42 -11.48 -57.06
CA PRO A 478 0.21 -10.81 -56.56
C PRO A 478 -1.10 -11.25 -57.27
N LEU A 479 -2.21 -10.55 -56.98
CA LEU A 479 -3.48 -10.64 -57.72
C LEU A 479 -4.11 -9.23 -57.87
N ASP A 480 -5.04 -9.11 -58.82
CA ASP A 480 -5.16 -7.91 -59.67
C ASP A 480 -5.95 -6.68 -59.18
N SER A 481 -5.61 -5.55 -59.82
CA SER A 481 -6.40 -4.32 -59.89
C SER A 481 -7.52 -4.47 -60.93
N ASP A 482 -8.74 -3.99 -60.72
CA ASP A 482 -9.02 -2.57 -60.97
C ASP A 482 -10.14 -1.91 -60.15
N THR A 483 -10.91 -2.68 -59.39
CA THR A 483 -11.97 -2.17 -58.48
C THR A 483 -11.44 -1.30 -57.33
N LEU A 484 -10.12 -1.25 -57.13
CA LEU A 484 -9.43 -0.45 -56.12
C LEU A 484 -9.20 1.03 -56.49
N LYS A 485 -9.27 1.42 -57.78
CA LYS A 485 -8.89 2.78 -58.20
C LYS A 485 -9.86 3.86 -57.75
N GLN A 486 -11.17 3.59 -57.76
CA GLN A 486 -12.19 4.61 -57.46
C GLN A 486 -12.42 4.80 -55.95
N LYS A 487 -12.37 3.72 -55.16
CA LYS A 487 -12.46 3.79 -53.68
C LYS A 487 -11.20 4.41 -53.06
N LYS A 488 -10.03 4.26 -53.70
CA LYS A 488 -8.79 4.90 -53.26
C LYS A 488 -8.87 6.41 -53.21
N LYS A 489 -9.50 7.11 -54.17
CA LYS A 489 -9.42 8.59 -54.25
C LYS A 489 -10.01 9.27 -53.00
N THR A 490 -11.21 8.88 -52.58
CA THR A 490 -11.88 9.43 -51.39
C THR A 490 -11.16 9.07 -50.09
N THR A 491 -10.66 7.83 -49.97
CA THR A 491 -9.86 7.42 -48.81
C THR A 491 -8.49 8.12 -48.80
N PHE A 492 -7.90 8.41 -49.96
CA PHE A 492 -6.62 9.11 -50.07
C PHE A 492 -6.76 10.58 -49.69
N ASP A 493 -7.83 11.28 -50.08
CA ASP A 493 -8.06 12.67 -49.66
C ASP A 493 -8.45 12.77 -48.17
N PHE A 494 -9.20 11.79 -47.62
CA PHE A 494 -9.37 11.67 -46.17
C PHE A 494 -8.03 11.42 -45.47
N LEU A 495 -7.21 10.48 -45.95
CA LEU A 495 -5.86 10.24 -45.45
C LEU A 495 -4.95 11.45 -45.63
N LYS A 496 -5.14 12.30 -46.64
CA LYS A 496 -4.34 13.51 -46.89
C LYS A 496 -4.72 14.64 -45.93
N ARG A 497 -6.02 14.81 -45.63
CA ARG A 497 -6.50 15.71 -44.57
C ARG A 497 -6.11 15.20 -43.17
N PHE A 498 -6.23 13.90 -42.92
CA PHE A 498 -5.79 13.27 -41.67
C PHE A 498 -4.28 13.39 -41.48
N ARG A 499 -3.49 13.14 -42.53
CA ARG A 499 -2.02 13.33 -42.57
C ARG A 499 -1.62 14.80 -42.44
N SER A 500 -2.37 15.73 -43.02
CA SER A 500 -2.15 17.18 -42.85
C SER A 500 -2.43 17.64 -41.41
N SER A 501 -3.46 17.09 -40.76
CA SER A 501 -3.74 17.35 -39.35
C SER A 501 -2.69 16.71 -38.43
N LEU A 502 -2.21 15.50 -38.74
CA LEU A 502 -1.10 14.83 -38.06
C LEU A 502 0.26 15.53 -38.26
N LEU A 503 0.52 16.11 -39.44
CA LEU A 503 1.74 16.86 -39.74
C LEU A 503 1.84 18.17 -38.94
N ASN A 504 0.70 18.76 -38.55
CA ASN A 504 0.66 19.89 -37.61
C ASN A 504 0.71 19.45 -36.13
N MET A 505 0.77 18.15 -35.85
CA MET A 505 0.92 17.57 -34.50
C MET A 505 2.35 17.02 -34.29
N TYR A 506 3.34 17.77 -34.79
CA TYR A 506 4.77 17.47 -34.65
C TYR A 506 5.27 18.01 -33.30
N LEU A 507 5.78 17.09 -32.48
CA LEU A 507 5.78 17.16 -31.02
C LEU A 507 4.39 17.39 -30.40
N VAL A 508 4.17 16.74 -29.26
CA VAL A 508 3.04 17.04 -28.38
C VAL A 508 3.39 18.28 -27.55
N GLU A 509 3.66 19.41 -28.19
CA GLU A 509 3.91 20.68 -27.50
C GLU A 509 2.59 21.30 -27.00
N SER A 510 1.49 21.11 -27.72
CA SER A 510 0.20 21.65 -27.26
C SER A 510 -0.42 20.82 -26.13
N LYS A 511 -0.85 21.52 -25.07
CA LYS A 511 -1.63 20.95 -23.95
C LYS A 511 -2.87 20.17 -24.43
N GLY A 512 -3.53 20.65 -25.49
CA GLY A 512 -4.67 19.98 -26.11
C GLY A 512 -4.28 18.65 -26.78
N GLY A 513 -3.17 18.63 -27.53
CA GLY A 513 -2.64 17.40 -28.12
C GLY A 513 -2.28 16.34 -27.06
N ALA A 514 -1.71 16.76 -25.93
CA ALA A 514 -1.40 15.87 -24.81
C ALA A 514 -2.66 15.21 -24.24
N ILE A 515 -3.71 15.98 -24.00
CA ILE A 515 -5.01 15.47 -23.51
C ILE A 515 -5.62 14.48 -24.50
N VAL A 516 -5.58 14.77 -25.81
CA VAL A 516 -6.06 13.84 -26.85
C VAL A 516 -5.25 12.54 -26.86
N CYS A 517 -3.91 12.60 -26.76
CA CYS A 517 -3.07 11.41 -26.66
C CYS A 517 -3.41 10.56 -25.42
N MET A 518 -3.62 11.20 -24.27
CA MET A 518 -4.02 10.51 -23.03
C MET A 518 -5.41 9.88 -23.13
N LEU A 519 -6.38 10.51 -23.81
CA LEU A 519 -7.71 9.92 -24.02
C LEU A 519 -7.68 8.70 -24.97
N PHE A 520 -6.88 8.74 -26.04
CA PHE A 520 -6.66 7.56 -26.89
C PHE A 520 -5.90 6.45 -26.14
N SER A 521 -4.91 6.82 -25.33
CA SER A 521 -4.19 5.90 -24.45
C SER A 521 -5.13 5.18 -23.48
N LEU A 522 -5.98 5.92 -22.79
CA LEU A 522 -7.02 5.40 -21.88
C LEU A 522 -7.92 4.37 -22.57
N PHE A 523 -8.36 4.65 -23.80
CA PHE A 523 -9.16 3.72 -24.59
C PHE A 523 -8.41 2.42 -24.94
N PHE A 524 -7.15 2.51 -25.37
CA PHE A 524 -6.35 1.32 -25.68
C PHE A 524 -5.98 0.52 -24.42
N LEU A 525 -5.53 1.20 -23.36
CA LEU A 525 -5.10 0.60 -22.09
C LEU A 525 -6.25 -0.04 -21.30
N GLY A 526 -7.49 0.44 -21.44
CA GLY A 526 -8.67 -0.25 -20.91
C GLY A 526 -9.27 -1.32 -21.83
N THR A 527 -8.87 -1.40 -23.10
CA THR A 527 -9.41 -2.41 -24.05
C THR A 527 -8.59 -3.70 -24.07
N TRP A 528 -7.25 -3.64 -24.02
CA TRP A 528 -6.44 -4.87 -24.03
C TRP A 528 -6.74 -5.86 -22.87
N PRO A 529 -7.05 -5.44 -21.61
CA PRO A 529 -7.39 -6.36 -20.51
C PRO A 529 -8.65 -7.18 -20.79
N ALA A 530 -9.63 -6.58 -21.47
CA ALA A 530 -10.85 -7.25 -21.88
C ALA A 530 -10.57 -8.32 -22.94
N ILE A 531 -9.67 -8.05 -23.90
CA ILE A 531 -9.27 -9.04 -24.92
C ILE A 531 -8.50 -10.21 -24.30
N MET A 532 -7.60 -9.94 -23.36
CA MET A 532 -6.87 -11.00 -22.62
C MET A 532 -7.83 -11.86 -21.79
N THR A 533 -8.78 -11.22 -21.10
CA THR A 533 -9.85 -11.90 -20.35
C THR A 533 -10.75 -12.74 -21.26
N LEU A 534 -11.05 -12.28 -22.48
CA LEU A 534 -11.82 -13.05 -23.47
C LEU A 534 -11.09 -14.34 -23.88
N LEU A 535 -9.76 -14.30 -23.98
CA LEU A 535 -8.94 -15.48 -24.33
C LEU A 535 -8.86 -16.49 -23.18
N GLU A 536 -8.71 -16.03 -21.94
CA GLU A 536 -8.79 -16.87 -20.73
C GLU A 536 -10.13 -17.62 -20.67
N ARG A 537 -11.24 -16.90 -20.87
CA ARG A 537 -12.60 -17.48 -20.86
C ARG A 537 -12.90 -18.42 -22.03
N ARG A 538 -12.15 -18.33 -23.12
CA ARG A 538 -12.19 -19.27 -24.26
C ARG A 538 -11.32 -20.51 -24.05
N GLY A 539 -10.56 -20.59 -22.96
CA GLY A 539 -9.69 -21.73 -22.66
C GLY A 539 -8.28 -21.65 -23.24
N ARG A 540 -7.88 -20.53 -23.87
CA ARG A 540 -6.47 -20.33 -24.30
C ARG A 540 -5.58 -20.23 -23.05
N LEU A 541 -4.42 -20.86 -23.09
CA LEU A 541 -3.49 -20.85 -21.95
C LEU A 541 -2.94 -19.43 -21.71
N PRO A 542 -2.91 -18.93 -20.46
CA PRO A 542 -2.38 -17.60 -20.13
C PRO A 542 -0.96 -17.39 -20.66
N GLN A 543 -0.08 -18.38 -20.49
CA GLN A 543 1.32 -18.31 -20.90
C GLN A 543 1.51 -18.23 -22.42
N HIS A 544 0.66 -18.88 -23.22
CA HIS A 544 0.67 -18.71 -24.69
C HIS A 544 0.21 -17.30 -25.06
N THR A 545 -0.87 -16.86 -24.41
CA THR A 545 -1.50 -15.56 -24.65
C THR A 545 -0.55 -14.41 -24.31
N TYR A 546 0.21 -14.52 -23.22
CA TYR A 546 1.13 -13.47 -22.77
C TYR A 546 2.40 -13.39 -23.64
N LEU A 547 2.90 -14.52 -24.17
CA LEU A 547 3.99 -14.53 -25.15
C LEU A 547 3.59 -13.82 -26.46
N ASP A 548 2.42 -14.15 -27.01
CA ASP A 548 1.90 -13.49 -28.21
C ASP A 548 1.69 -11.96 -27.99
N TYR A 549 1.15 -11.60 -26.84
CA TYR A 549 0.99 -10.22 -26.38
C TYR A 549 2.33 -9.48 -26.26
N SER A 550 3.37 -10.09 -25.67
CA SER A 550 4.64 -9.41 -25.41
C SER A 550 5.41 -9.11 -26.70
N ILE A 551 5.35 -10.01 -27.70
CA ILE A 551 5.95 -9.82 -29.03
C ILE A 551 5.37 -8.56 -29.69
N THR A 552 4.05 -8.41 -29.67
CA THR A 552 3.38 -7.29 -30.35
C THR A 552 3.39 -5.99 -29.56
N ASN A 553 3.47 -6.07 -28.22
CA ASN A 553 3.75 -4.91 -27.38
C ASN A 553 5.14 -4.32 -27.68
N LEU A 554 6.18 -5.16 -27.83
CA LEU A 554 7.50 -4.72 -28.28
C LEU A 554 7.43 -4.16 -29.72
N LEU A 555 6.72 -4.82 -30.63
CA LEU A 555 6.57 -4.36 -32.02
C LEU A 555 5.97 -2.94 -32.10
N ALA A 556 4.96 -2.63 -31.28
CA ALA A 556 4.39 -1.28 -31.23
C ALA A 556 5.42 -0.23 -30.77
N ALA A 557 6.27 -0.56 -29.78
CA ALA A 557 7.35 0.30 -29.34
C ALA A 557 8.44 0.49 -30.41
N VAL A 558 8.81 -0.57 -31.13
CA VAL A 558 9.73 -0.51 -32.28
C VAL A 558 9.16 0.38 -33.39
N ILE A 559 7.87 0.25 -33.70
CA ILE A 559 7.20 1.12 -34.69
C ILE A 559 7.24 2.57 -34.23
N ILE A 560 6.92 2.87 -32.96
CA ILE A 560 6.95 4.23 -32.41
C ILE A 560 8.37 4.82 -32.47
N ALA A 561 9.39 4.05 -32.07
CA ALA A 561 10.78 4.49 -32.07
C ALA A 561 11.31 4.78 -33.48
N LEU A 562 11.07 3.87 -34.45
CA LEU A 562 11.53 4.03 -35.84
C LEU A 562 10.69 5.01 -36.67
N THR A 563 9.56 5.50 -36.14
CA THR A 563 8.75 6.54 -36.79
C THR A 563 8.87 7.85 -36.03
N PHE A 564 8.09 8.05 -34.97
CA PHE A 564 8.09 9.28 -34.18
C PHE A 564 9.44 9.60 -33.52
N GLY A 565 10.28 8.59 -33.23
CA GLY A 565 11.63 8.80 -32.70
C GLY A 565 12.68 9.28 -33.70
N GLU A 566 12.48 9.04 -35.00
CA GLU A 566 13.34 9.55 -36.08
C GLU A 566 12.85 10.89 -36.64
N ILE A 567 11.55 11.15 -36.55
CA ILE A 567 10.86 12.31 -37.10
C ILE A 567 11.11 13.55 -36.22
N GLY A 568 12.03 14.42 -36.64
CA GLY A 568 12.24 15.73 -36.01
C GLY A 568 13.55 16.42 -36.43
N ASN A 569 13.56 17.76 -36.41
CA ASN A 569 14.74 18.57 -36.69
C ASN A 569 15.65 18.77 -35.46
N GLY A 570 15.12 18.55 -34.25
CA GLY A 570 15.87 18.66 -32.99
C GLY A 570 16.66 17.38 -32.71
N ARG A 571 18.00 17.49 -32.68
CA ARG A 571 18.87 16.39 -32.25
C ARG A 571 18.91 16.32 -30.71
N PRO A 572 18.94 15.13 -30.10
CA PRO A 572 19.22 13.84 -30.72
C PRO A 572 17.98 12.97 -30.96
N ASN A 573 17.86 12.45 -32.18
CA ASN A 573 16.85 11.48 -32.63
C ASN A 573 17.17 10.07 -32.10
N PHE A 574 16.21 9.14 -32.13
CA PHE A 574 16.31 7.78 -31.55
C PHE A 574 17.61 7.05 -31.96
N THR A 575 17.90 6.95 -33.26
CA THR A 575 19.12 6.32 -33.80
C THR A 575 20.40 6.92 -33.22
N THR A 576 20.45 8.24 -33.01
CA THR A 576 21.63 8.92 -32.44
C THR A 576 21.78 8.70 -30.94
N GLN A 577 20.70 8.36 -30.22
CA GLN A 577 20.75 8.06 -28.78
C GLN A 577 21.19 6.63 -28.46
N LEU A 578 21.10 5.71 -29.43
CA LEU A 578 21.56 4.32 -29.27
C LEU A 578 23.09 4.20 -29.10
N SER A 579 23.85 5.19 -29.58
CA SER A 579 25.32 5.25 -29.45
C SER A 579 25.82 6.21 -28.37
N GLN A 580 24.92 6.80 -27.58
CA GLN A 580 25.26 7.76 -26.51
C GLN A 580 25.45 7.06 -25.16
N ASP A 581 26.31 7.64 -24.31
CA ASP A 581 26.53 7.17 -22.94
C ASP A 581 25.44 7.68 -21.97
N ASN A 582 24.22 7.17 -22.18
CA ASN A 582 23.01 7.51 -21.41
C ASN A 582 22.53 6.32 -20.54
N TRP A 583 23.45 5.41 -20.19
CA TRP A 583 23.18 4.19 -19.43
C TRP A 583 22.35 4.37 -18.14
N PRO A 584 22.57 5.39 -17.28
CA PRO A 584 21.72 5.61 -16.10
C PRO A 584 20.23 5.77 -16.45
N SER A 585 19.91 6.59 -17.46
CA SER A 585 18.55 6.75 -17.97
C SER A 585 18.00 5.47 -18.60
N ILE A 586 18.81 4.72 -19.34
CA ILE A 586 18.41 3.40 -19.87
C ILE A 586 18.05 2.44 -18.73
N MET A 587 18.82 2.40 -17.65
CA MET A 587 18.54 1.55 -16.49
C MET A 587 17.22 1.92 -15.81
N PHE A 588 16.89 3.20 -15.67
CA PHE A 588 15.58 3.61 -15.16
C PHE A 588 14.42 3.22 -16.09
N ALA A 589 14.59 3.38 -17.42
CA ALA A 589 13.59 2.93 -18.39
C ALA A 589 13.39 1.40 -18.32
N MET A 590 14.49 0.64 -18.26
CA MET A 590 14.45 -0.81 -18.15
C MET A 590 13.83 -1.28 -16.83
N ALA A 591 14.12 -0.61 -15.71
CA ALA A 591 13.49 -0.90 -14.42
C ALA A 591 11.97 -0.65 -14.46
N GLY A 592 11.53 0.45 -15.08
CA GLY A 592 10.12 0.73 -15.34
C GLY A 592 9.43 -0.40 -16.12
N GLY A 593 10.07 -0.90 -17.18
CA GLY A 593 9.54 -1.99 -17.99
C GLY A 593 9.46 -3.33 -17.25
N VAL A 594 10.45 -3.63 -16.40
CA VAL A 594 10.43 -4.80 -15.51
C VAL A 594 9.20 -4.76 -14.60
N VAL A 595 8.96 -3.64 -13.90
CA VAL A 595 7.82 -3.55 -12.98
C VAL A 595 6.48 -3.51 -13.71
N LEU A 596 6.36 -2.84 -14.87
CA LEU A 596 5.13 -2.91 -15.68
C LEU A 596 4.84 -4.35 -16.12
N SER A 597 5.84 -5.09 -16.62
CA SER A 597 5.64 -6.46 -17.08
C SER A 597 5.29 -7.41 -15.93
N LEU A 598 5.86 -7.24 -14.73
CA LEU A 598 5.43 -8.00 -13.55
C LEU A 598 3.98 -7.70 -13.19
N GLY A 599 3.56 -6.43 -13.25
CA GLY A 599 2.17 -6.03 -13.03
C GLY A 599 1.21 -6.63 -14.06
N ASN A 600 1.51 -6.49 -15.36
CA ASN A 600 0.67 -6.99 -16.46
C ASN A 600 0.55 -8.51 -16.47
N LEU A 601 1.63 -9.24 -16.14
CA LEU A 601 1.58 -10.69 -16.01
C LEU A 601 0.75 -11.10 -14.79
N SER A 602 0.86 -10.36 -13.68
CA SER A 602 0.08 -10.59 -12.46
C SER A 602 -1.41 -10.32 -12.68
N THR A 603 -1.80 -9.22 -13.33
CA THR A 603 -3.21 -8.92 -13.61
C THR A 603 -3.86 -9.99 -14.49
N GLN A 604 -3.10 -10.58 -15.45
CA GLN A 604 -3.58 -11.68 -16.27
C GLN A 604 -4.14 -12.85 -15.45
N TYR A 605 -3.45 -13.23 -14.37
CA TYR A 605 -3.94 -14.27 -13.45
C TYR A 605 -5.01 -13.74 -12.50
N ALA A 606 -4.91 -12.49 -12.03
CA ALA A 606 -5.87 -11.90 -11.09
C ALA A 606 -7.29 -11.75 -11.67
N TRP A 607 -7.44 -11.35 -12.94
CA TRP A 607 -8.75 -11.21 -13.61
C TRP A 607 -9.59 -12.47 -13.50
N ALA A 608 -8.95 -13.64 -13.50
CA ALA A 608 -9.67 -14.90 -13.41
C ALA A 608 -10.40 -15.06 -12.06
N PHE A 609 -9.77 -14.64 -10.95
CA PHE A 609 -10.24 -14.85 -9.58
C PHE A 609 -11.20 -13.78 -9.06
N VAL A 610 -10.89 -12.49 -9.29
CA VAL A 610 -11.68 -11.37 -8.72
C VAL A 610 -12.53 -10.65 -9.77
N GLY A 611 -12.31 -10.92 -11.06
CA GLY A 611 -12.99 -10.27 -12.18
C GLY A 611 -12.21 -9.08 -12.75
N LEU A 612 -12.53 -8.72 -13.99
CA LEU A 612 -11.88 -7.63 -14.73
C LEU A 612 -12.09 -6.29 -14.02
N SER A 613 -13.36 -5.96 -13.80
CA SER A 613 -13.86 -4.75 -13.14
C SER A 613 -13.29 -4.48 -11.74
N VAL A 614 -12.78 -5.49 -11.02
CA VAL A 614 -12.31 -5.37 -9.64
C VAL A 614 -10.79 -5.37 -9.57
N THR A 615 -10.14 -6.18 -10.42
CA THR A 615 -8.69 -6.14 -10.58
C THR A 615 -8.26 -4.73 -10.97
N GLU A 616 -8.85 -4.20 -12.05
CA GLU A 616 -8.42 -2.92 -12.61
C GLU A 616 -8.67 -1.74 -11.69
N VAL A 617 -9.77 -1.75 -10.93
CA VAL A 617 -10.10 -0.67 -9.99
C VAL A 617 -9.09 -0.60 -8.84
N ILE A 618 -8.67 -1.76 -8.33
CA ILE A 618 -7.71 -1.82 -7.22
C ILE A 618 -6.30 -1.47 -7.73
N THR A 619 -5.86 -2.05 -8.85
CA THR A 619 -4.55 -1.74 -9.43
C THR A 619 -4.43 -0.28 -9.82
N SER A 620 -5.43 0.29 -10.50
CA SER A 620 -5.42 1.70 -10.91
C SER A 620 -5.36 2.65 -9.72
N SER A 621 -6.12 2.37 -8.67
CA SER A 621 -6.18 3.26 -7.50
C SER A 621 -4.87 3.24 -6.71
N ILE A 622 -4.21 2.08 -6.56
CA ILE A 622 -2.86 1.99 -5.99
C ILE A 622 -1.85 2.74 -6.88
N THR A 623 -1.96 2.57 -8.20
CA THR A 623 -1.10 3.21 -9.21
C THR A 623 -1.18 4.73 -9.12
N VAL A 624 -2.38 5.29 -9.06
CA VAL A 624 -2.59 6.74 -8.97
C VAL A 624 -2.15 7.27 -7.61
N VAL A 625 -2.54 6.65 -6.48
CA VAL A 625 -2.19 7.16 -5.15
C VAL A 625 -0.68 7.24 -4.93
N ILE A 626 0.06 6.20 -5.32
CA ILE A 626 1.53 6.17 -5.13
C ILE A 626 2.25 6.82 -6.32
N GLY A 627 1.93 6.40 -7.55
CA GLY A 627 2.61 6.83 -8.77
C GLY A 627 2.42 8.32 -9.07
N THR A 628 1.19 8.84 -8.97
CA THR A 628 0.93 10.27 -9.21
C THR A 628 1.57 11.15 -8.14
N THR A 629 1.61 10.69 -6.89
CA THR A 629 2.31 11.39 -5.81
C THR A 629 3.81 11.45 -6.08
N LEU A 630 4.44 10.33 -6.44
CA LEU A 630 5.86 10.30 -6.81
C LEU A 630 6.15 11.15 -8.05
N ASN A 631 5.37 10.99 -9.12
CA ASN A 631 5.50 11.78 -10.35
C ASN A 631 5.33 13.29 -10.11
N TYR A 632 4.43 13.70 -9.20
CA TYR A 632 4.23 15.11 -8.89
C TYR A 632 5.48 15.76 -8.27
N PHE A 633 6.23 15.01 -7.45
CA PHE A 633 7.51 15.47 -6.93
C PHE A 633 8.65 15.37 -7.96
N LEU A 634 8.66 14.32 -8.79
CA LEU A 634 9.65 14.15 -9.85
C LEU A 634 9.49 15.18 -10.97
N ASP A 635 8.28 15.61 -11.31
CA ASP A 635 8.01 16.67 -12.27
C ASP A 635 8.09 18.08 -11.64
N ASP A 636 8.94 18.31 -10.64
CA ASP A 636 9.15 19.63 -9.98
C ASP A 636 7.85 20.37 -9.60
N LYS A 637 6.77 19.62 -9.34
CA LYS A 637 5.43 20.14 -9.04
C LYS A 637 4.78 20.94 -10.18
N ILE A 638 5.06 20.64 -11.45
CA ILE A 638 4.46 21.36 -12.61
C ILE A 638 2.93 21.32 -12.64
N ASN A 639 2.32 20.27 -12.06
CA ASN A 639 0.88 20.09 -12.02
C ASN A 639 0.24 20.88 -10.87
N LYS A 640 -0.99 21.39 -11.06
CA LYS A 640 -1.68 22.14 -10.01
C LYS A 640 -2.17 21.20 -8.91
N ALA A 641 -1.45 21.10 -7.79
CA ALA A 641 -1.78 20.23 -6.65
C ALA A 641 -3.23 20.35 -6.14
N GLU A 642 -3.74 21.59 -6.07
CA GLU A 642 -5.15 21.91 -5.70
C GLU A 642 -6.19 21.20 -6.58
N ILE A 643 -5.81 20.82 -7.80
CA ILE A 643 -6.66 20.11 -8.75
C ILE A 643 -6.24 18.63 -8.82
N LEU A 644 -4.93 18.35 -8.87
CA LEU A 644 -4.39 16.99 -8.97
C LEU A 644 -4.86 16.07 -7.83
N PHE A 645 -4.69 16.48 -6.57
CA PHE A 645 -4.96 15.59 -5.43
C PHE A 645 -6.45 15.30 -5.19
N PRO A 646 -7.40 16.23 -5.42
CA PRO A 646 -8.82 15.87 -5.51
C PRO A 646 -9.11 14.78 -6.55
N GLY A 647 -8.41 14.79 -7.69
CA GLY A 647 -8.52 13.73 -8.71
C GLY A 647 -8.02 12.37 -8.19
N VAL A 648 -6.92 12.35 -7.44
CA VAL A 648 -6.45 11.16 -6.70
C VAL A 648 -7.48 10.71 -5.65
N GLY A 649 -8.13 11.65 -4.97
CA GLY A 649 -9.22 11.39 -4.03
C GLY A 649 -10.42 10.69 -4.68
N CYS A 650 -10.77 11.05 -5.92
CA CYS A 650 -11.81 10.35 -6.69
C CYS A 650 -11.44 8.87 -6.96
N PHE A 651 -10.16 8.53 -7.19
CA PHE A 651 -9.70 7.14 -7.29
C PHE A 651 -9.85 6.38 -5.96
N LEU A 652 -9.55 7.00 -4.82
CA LEU A 652 -9.78 6.41 -3.50
C LEU A 652 -11.27 6.11 -3.25
N ILE A 653 -12.17 7.04 -3.60
CA ILE A 653 -13.62 6.80 -3.51
C ILE A 653 -14.04 5.68 -4.48
N ALA A 654 -13.49 5.66 -5.69
CA ALA A 654 -13.78 4.62 -6.69
C ALA A 654 -13.32 3.23 -6.23
N VAL A 655 -12.19 3.08 -5.52
CA VAL A 655 -11.75 1.78 -4.99
C VAL A 655 -12.68 1.25 -3.90
N CYS A 656 -13.20 2.13 -3.05
CA CYS A 656 -14.20 1.80 -2.04
C CYS A 656 -15.52 1.33 -2.67
N LEU A 657 -15.99 2.07 -3.69
CA LEU A 657 -17.18 1.71 -4.46
C LEU A 657 -16.99 0.39 -5.22
N GLY A 658 -15.84 0.18 -5.88
CA GLY A 658 -15.53 -1.08 -6.58
C GLY A 658 -15.45 -2.29 -5.66
N SER A 659 -14.92 -2.11 -4.45
CA SER A 659 -14.94 -3.14 -3.40
C SER A 659 -16.38 -3.49 -2.97
N ALA A 660 -17.25 -2.48 -2.86
CA ALA A 660 -18.67 -2.68 -2.59
C ALA A 660 -19.41 -3.34 -3.77
N VAL A 661 -19.11 -2.95 -5.02
CA VAL A 661 -19.61 -3.61 -6.25
C VAL A 661 -19.23 -5.08 -6.27
N HIS A 662 -17.97 -5.43 -5.98
CA HIS A 662 -17.51 -6.82 -5.91
C HIS A 662 -18.29 -7.61 -4.85
N SER A 663 -18.39 -7.09 -3.63
CA SER A 663 -19.08 -7.74 -2.52
C SER A 663 -20.58 -7.97 -2.80
N SER A 664 -21.22 -7.01 -3.48
CA SER A 664 -22.62 -7.09 -3.93
C SER A 664 -22.80 -8.11 -5.05
N ASN A 665 -21.98 -8.05 -6.12
CA ASN A 665 -22.08 -8.98 -7.25
C ASN A 665 -21.70 -10.43 -6.87
N ALA A 666 -20.76 -10.61 -5.94
CA ALA A 666 -20.41 -11.92 -5.39
C ALA A 666 -21.54 -12.52 -4.54
N ALA A 667 -22.36 -11.69 -3.88
CA ALA A 667 -23.57 -12.14 -3.20
C ALA A 667 -24.66 -12.53 -4.23
N ASP A 668 -24.89 -11.68 -5.24
CA ASP A 668 -25.84 -11.95 -6.33
C ASP A 668 -25.50 -13.27 -7.06
N ASN A 669 -24.22 -13.52 -7.37
CA ASN A 669 -23.77 -14.75 -8.03
C ASN A 669 -23.89 -15.99 -7.14
N ARG A 670 -23.70 -15.87 -5.82
CA ARG A 670 -23.98 -16.97 -4.87
C ARG A 670 -25.47 -17.27 -4.76
N ALA A 671 -26.35 -16.28 -4.87
CA ALA A 671 -27.79 -16.49 -4.88
C ALA A 671 -28.22 -17.26 -6.15
N LYS A 672 -27.75 -16.82 -7.33
CA LYS A 672 -27.98 -17.51 -8.62
C LYS A 672 -27.54 -18.98 -8.60
N LEU A 673 -26.38 -19.29 -8.00
CA LEU A 673 -25.88 -20.67 -7.89
C LEU A 673 -26.71 -21.53 -6.92
N LYS A 674 -27.18 -20.95 -5.81
CA LYS A 674 -28.03 -21.66 -4.83
C LYS A 674 -29.40 -22.01 -5.38
N SER A 675 -30.02 -21.13 -6.18
CA SER A 675 -31.36 -21.42 -6.73
C SER A 675 -31.36 -22.66 -7.62
N LEU A 676 -30.37 -22.84 -8.49
CA LEU A 676 -30.22 -24.09 -9.25
C LEU A 676 -30.05 -25.33 -8.36
N THR A 677 -29.40 -25.20 -7.20
CA THR A 677 -29.23 -26.33 -6.28
C THR A 677 -30.52 -26.69 -5.54
N SER A 678 -31.44 -25.74 -5.34
CA SER A 678 -32.80 -26.01 -4.85
C SER A 678 -33.72 -26.50 -5.96
N ASP A 679 -33.63 -25.95 -7.17
CA ASP A 679 -34.49 -26.35 -8.29
C ASP A 679 -34.21 -27.80 -8.71
N ASN A 680 -32.93 -28.20 -8.80
CA ASN A 680 -32.57 -29.61 -9.04
C ASN A 680 -33.03 -30.54 -7.90
N LYS A 681 -33.02 -30.07 -6.64
CA LYS A 681 -33.56 -30.85 -5.51
C LYS A 681 -35.07 -31.01 -5.57
N ASN A 682 -35.79 -29.98 -6.01
CA ASN A 682 -37.23 -30.01 -6.18
C ASN A 682 -37.64 -30.92 -7.34
N VAL A 683 -36.89 -30.91 -8.46
CA VAL A 683 -37.09 -31.87 -9.57
C VAL A 683 -36.88 -33.32 -9.11
N THR A 684 -35.89 -33.61 -8.26
CA THR A 684 -35.74 -34.94 -7.64
C THR A 684 -36.77 -35.26 -6.55
N ALA A 685 -37.63 -34.31 -6.15
CA ALA A 685 -38.72 -34.56 -5.21
C ALA A 685 -40.06 -34.86 -5.92
N THR A 686 -40.21 -34.49 -7.20
CA THR A 686 -41.42 -34.77 -8.01
C THR A 686 -41.34 -36.06 -8.83
N VAL A 687 -40.17 -36.71 -8.89
CA VAL A 687 -40.03 -38.08 -9.42
C VAL A 687 -39.84 -39.02 -8.23
N GLY A 688 -40.83 -39.88 -8.01
CA GLY A 688 -40.97 -40.61 -6.74
C GLY A 688 -39.91 -41.68 -6.46
N SER A 689 -39.62 -41.83 -5.18
CA SER A 689 -39.20 -43.06 -4.47
C SER A 689 -38.71 -44.25 -5.32
N SER A 690 -37.39 -44.48 -5.37
CA SER A 690 -36.81 -45.83 -5.14
C SER A 690 -35.26 -45.84 -5.08
N ALA A 691 -34.75 -46.78 -4.27
CA ALA A 691 -33.41 -47.40 -4.33
C ALA A 691 -32.11 -46.54 -4.32
N TYR A 692 -31.52 -46.45 -3.12
CA TYR A 692 -30.13 -46.79 -2.76
C TYR A 692 -28.90 -46.61 -3.72
N SER A 693 -27.83 -46.13 -3.07
CA SER A 693 -26.42 -46.59 -3.13
C SER A 693 -25.38 -45.87 -4.01
N ASN A 694 -24.11 -46.09 -3.64
CA ASN A 694 -22.92 -45.43 -4.15
C ASN A 694 -22.50 -45.96 -5.52
N GLU A 695 -21.74 -45.17 -6.30
CA GLU A 695 -20.35 -45.53 -6.68
C GLU A 695 -19.67 -44.44 -7.54
N ALA A 696 -18.41 -44.67 -7.92
CA ALA A 696 -17.54 -43.74 -8.63
C ALA A 696 -17.17 -44.24 -10.04
N SER A 697 -16.70 -43.30 -10.87
CA SER A 697 -15.88 -43.50 -12.09
C SER A 697 -16.54 -43.88 -13.43
N GLN A 698 -16.15 -43.09 -14.44
CA GLN A 698 -15.83 -43.41 -15.84
C GLN A 698 -16.84 -44.02 -16.86
N ASN A 699 -16.81 -43.37 -18.03
CA ASN A 699 -16.86 -43.90 -19.42
C ASN A 699 -18.18 -44.19 -20.18
N LYS A 700 -18.34 -43.40 -21.27
CA LYS A 700 -18.62 -43.76 -22.68
C LYS A 700 -19.73 -44.77 -23.07
N GLY A 701 -20.70 -44.24 -23.84
CA GLY A 701 -21.43 -44.94 -24.92
C GLY A 701 -22.68 -45.72 -24.46
N VAL A 702 -23.74 -45.93 -25.25
CA VAL A 702 -24.04 -45.68 -26.69
C VAL A 702 -25.59 -45.61 -26.86
N LYS A 703 -26.11 -44.65 -27.68
CA LYS A 703 -27.32 -44.65 -28.59
C LYS A 703 -28.65 -45.36 -28.18
N ASP A 704 -29.87 -44.97 -28.61
CA ASP A 704 -30.40 -43.90 -29.50
C ASP A 704 -31.95 -43.76 -29.29
N LEU A 705 -32.61 -42.90 -30.10
CA LEU A 705 -34.06 -42.59 -30.25
C LEU A 705 -34.56 -41.43 -29.35
N GLU A 706 -34.49 -40.17 -29.81
CA GLU A 706 -35.43 -39.48 -30.75
C GLU A 706 -36.84 -39.30 -30.13
N ASN A 707 -37.38 -38.09 -29.94
CA ASN A 707 -37.38 -36.93 -30.84
C ASN A 707 -37.70 -35.64 -30.04
N GLY A 708 -37.07 -34.50 -30.36
CA GLY A 708 -37.24 -33.27 -29.57
C GLY A 708 -36.26 -32.17 -29.97
N SER A 709 -36.58 -31.44 -31.04
CA SER A 709 -35.75 -30.37 -31.58
C SER A 709 -35.60 -29.19 -30.61
N SER A 710 -34.54 -29.22 -29.80
CA SER A 710 -33.97 -28.03 -29.19
C SER A 710 -32.48 -27.97 -29.53
N THR A 711 -32.10 -26.99 -30.34
CA THR A 711 -30.71 -26.50 -30.33
C THR A 711 -30.35 -26.19 -28.88
N PRO A 712 -29.19 -26.61 -28.35
CA PRO A 712 -28.84 -26.32 -26.97
C PRO A 712 -28.86 -24.80 -26.75
N GLU A 713 -29.87 -24.32 -26.00
CA GLU A 713 -30.01 -22.90 -25.70
C GLU A 713 -28.73 -22.46 -24.97
N LYS A 714 -27.89 -21.67 -25.64
CA LYS A 714 -26.66 -21.12 -25.04
C LYS A 714 -27.05 -20.43 -23.73
N ALA A 715 -26.43 -20.84 -22.63
CA ALA A 715 -26.87 -20.43 -21.31
C ALA A 715 -26.88 -18.90 -21.21
N LYS A 716 -28.04 -18.34 -20.82
CA LYS A 716 -28.28 -16.89 -20.89
C LYS A 716 -27.38 -16.19 -19.87
N ALA A 717 -26.49 -15.30 -20.33
CA ALA A 717 -25.52 -14.61 -19.47
C ALA A 717 -26.17 -14.02 -18.20
N GLY A 718 -25.55 -14.29 -17.05
CA GLY A 718 -26.11 -13.95 -15.74
C GLY A 718 -27.06 -14.99 -15.13
N THR A 719 -27.24 -16.18 -15.74
CA THR A 719 -27.74 -17.38 -15.04
C THR A 719 -26.58 -18.18 -14.44
N ALA A 720 -26.88 -19.14 -13.56
CA ALA A 720 -25.85 -19.99 -12.97
C ALA A 720 -25.39 -21.12 -13.91
N ASP A 721 -26.21 -21.57 -14.86
CA ASP A 721 -25.77 -22.50 -15.92
C ASP A 721 -24.65 -21.88 -16.77
N PHE A 722 -24.79 -20.58 -17.06
CA PHE A 722 -23.76 -19.80 -17.76
C PHE A 722 -22.47 -19.70 -16.94
N LEU A 723 -22.56 -19.60 -15.60
CA LEU A 723 -21.37 -19.60 -14.74
C LEU A 723 -20.67 -20.97 -14.73
N ILE A 724 -21.42 -22.07 -14.78
CA ILE A 724 -20.89 -23.44 -14.86
C ILE A 724 -20.27 -23.71 -16.25
N GLU A 725 -20.96 -23.32 -17.33
CA GLU A 725 -20.46 -23.40 -18.71
C GLU A 725 -19.17 -22.59 -18.89
N LEU A 726 -19.10 -21.40 -18.28
CA LEU A 726 -17.92 -20.55 -18.27
C LEU A 726 -16.76 -21.19 -17.49
N GLU A 727 -17.01 -21.72 -16.29
CA GLU A 727 -15.99 -22.40 -15.49
C GLU A 727 -15.44 -23.65 -16.20
N ASN A 728 -16.28 -24.36 -16.96
CA ASN A 728 -15.85 -25.51 -17.76
C ASN A 728 -14.95 -25.09 -18.94
N ARG A 729 -15.29 -24.00 -19.65
CA ARG A 729 -14.54 -23.53 -20.83
C ARG A 729 -13.23 -22.80 -20.53
N ARG A 730 -13.18 -22.02 -19.45
CA ARG A 730 -12.04 -21.14 -19.14
C ARG A 730 -10.75 -21.89 -18.84
N SER A 731 -9.59 -21.27 -19.04
CA SER A 731 -8.30 -21.93 -18.77
C SER A 731 -7.91 -21.94 -17.29
N ILE A 732 -8.19 -20.88 -16.52
CA ILE A 732 -7.88 -20.85 -15.08
C ILE A 732 -9.11 -21.32 -14.29
N LYS A 733 -9.02 -22.45 -13.59
CA LYS A 733 -10.11 -22.93 -12.72
C LYS A 733 -10.10 -22.20 -11.38
N VAL A 734 -11.26 -21.68 -10.99
CA VAL A 734 -11.48 -20.74 -9.88
C VAL A 734 -12.55 -21.23 -8.90
N PHE A 735 -13.47 -22.10 -9.32
CA PHE A 735 -14.41 -22.75 -8.41
C PHE A 735 -13.67 -23.52 -7.30
N GLY A 736 -14.11 -23.33 -6.05
CA GLY A 736 -13.46 -23.89 -4.87
C GLY A 736 -12.18 -23.17 -4.41
N ARG A 737 -11.62 -22.23 -5.19
CA ARG A 737 -10.43 -21.47 -4.79
C ARG A 737 -10.77 -20.19 -4.01
N SER A 738 -9.82 -19.71 -3.22
CA SER A 738 -10.00 -18.49 -2.43
C SER A 738 -9.87 -17.25 -3.31
N THR A 739 -10.87 -16.37 -3.24
CA THR A 739 -10.87 -15.03 -3.85
C THR A 739 -9.65 -14.20 -3.41
N LEU A 740 -9.07 -14.54 -2.25
CA LEU A 740 -7.84 -13.94 -1.75
C LEU A 740 -6.65 -14.12 -2.70
N ILE A 741 -6.44 -15.30 -3.30
CA ILE A 741 -5.28 -15.51 -4.19
C ILE A 741 -5.31 -14.47 -5.30
N GLY A 742 -6.49 -14.21 -5.87
CA GLY A 742 -6.71 -13.10 -6.79
C GLY A 742 -6.36 -11.74 -6.18
N LEU A 743 -6.96 -11.40 -5.03
CA LEU A 743 -6.75 -10.10 -4.38
C LEU A 743 -5.28 -9.81 -4.01
N SER A 744 -4.52 -10.81 -3.57
CA SER A 744 -3.09 -10.69 -3.29
C SER A 744 -2.28 -10.44 -4.57
N ILE A 745 -2.61 -11.13 -5.67
CA ILE A 745 -2.00 -10.89 -6.98
C ILE A 745 -2.38 -9.48 -7.50
N THR A 746 -3.63 -9.05 -7.31
CA THR A 746 -4.09 -7.68 -7.63
C THR A 746 -3.31 -6.61 -6.85
N PHE A 747 -3.11 -6.80 -5.55
CA PHE A 747 -2.35 -5.86 -4.72
C PHE A 747 -0.88 -5.77 -5.18
N PHE A 748 -0.23 -6.92 -5.40
CA PHE A 748 1.13 -6.97 -5.93
C PHE A 748 1.24 -6.27 -7.30
N ALA A 749 0.28 -6.51 -8.20
CA ALA A 749 0.23 -5.85 -9.50
C ALA A 749 0.09 -4.32 -9.37
N GLY A 750 -0.74 -3.83 -8.45
CA GLY A 750 -0.91 -2.39 -8.19
C GLY A 750 0.36 -1.72 -7.68
N VAL A 751 1.13 -2.40 -6.80
CA VAL A 751 2.44 -1.92 -6.34
C VAL A 751 3.48 -1.95 -7.46
N CYS A 752 3.44 -2.95 -8.35
CA CYS A 752 4.29 -2.97 -9.54
C CYS A 752 3.94 -1.83 -10.51
N PHE A 753 2.65 -1.54 -10.69
CA PHE A 753 2.20 -0.45 -11.56
C PHE A 753 2.50 0.95 -11.01
N SER A 754 2.43 1.18 -9.70
CA SER A 754 2.75 2.50 -9.15
C SER A 754 4.19 2.96 -9.36
N LEU A 755 5.10 2.05 -9.71
CA LEU A 755 6.53 2.33 -9.88
C LEU A 755 6.97 2.53 -11.35
N PHE A 756 6.21 2.05 -12.36
CA PHE A 756 6.66 2.15 -13.75
C PHE A 756 6.70 3.61 -14.24
N SER A 757 5.66 4.39 -13.91
CA SER A 757 5.50 5.78 -14.38
C SER A 757 6.58 6.69 -13.77
N PRO A 758 6.84 6.65 -12.43
CA PRO A 758 8.02 7.30 -11.82
C PRO A 758 9.38 6.89 -12.39
N ALA A 759 9.60 5.59 -12.63
CA ALA A 759 10.87 5.11 -13.21
C ALA A 759 11.06 5.61 -14.65
N PHE A 760 9.99 5.66 -15.44
CA PHE A 760 10.01 6.22 -16.79
C PHE A 760 10.25 7.74 -16.80
N ASN A 761 9.65 8.45 -15.84
CA ASN A 761 9.86 9.89 -15.65
C ASN A 761 11.35 10.20 -15.34
N LEU A 762 11.96 9.45 -14.41
CA LEU A 762 13.40 9.55 -14.13
C LEU A 762 14.26 9.31 -15.37
N ALA A 763 13.91 8.30 -16.19
CA ALA A 763 14.64 8.00 -17.41
C ALA A 763 14.63 9.15 -18.43
N THR A 764 13.48 9.79 -18.62
CA THR A 764 13.30 10.86 -19.62
C THR A 764 13.71 12.24 -19.12
N ASN A 765 13.64 12.51 -17.83
CA ASN A 765 13.86 13.85 -17.27
C ASN A 765 15.13 14.01 -16.43
N ASP A 766 15.82 12.93 -16.06
CA ASP A 766 17.08 12.93 -15.28
C ASP A 766 17.09 13.86 -14.05
N GLN A 767 16.02 13.76 -13.25
CA GLN A 767 15.78 14.62 -12.08
C GLN A 767 16.69 14.31 -10.88
N TRP A 768 17.49 13.24 -10.97
CA TRP A 768 18.56 12.91 -10.03
C TRP A 768 19.95 13.27 -10.56
N HIS A 769 20.04 13.96 -11.71
CA HIS A 769 21.28 14.43 -12.33
C HIS A 769 22.33 13.32 -12.48
N THR A 770 21.88 12.16 -12.95
CA THR A 770 22.68 10.94 -13.10
C THR A 770 23.46 10.90 -14.41
N LEU A 771 23.06 11.70 -15.41
CA LEU A 771 23.80 11.85 -16.67
C LEU A 771 25.02 12.74 -16.50
N LYS A 772 26.09 12.42 -17.23
CA LYS A 772 27.31 13.25 -17.29
C LYS A 772 26.99 14.61 -17.92
N LYS A 773 27.63 15.68 -17.43
CA LYS A 773 27.47 17.04 -17.97
C LYS A 773 27.70 17.04 -19.49
N GLY A 774 26.71 17.54 -20.25
CA GLY A 774 26.74 17.59 -21.71
C GLY A 774 26.09 16.39 -22.42
N VAL A 775 25.72 15.32 -21.71
CA VAL A 775 24.91 14.24 -22.29
C VAL A 775 23.44 14.67 -22.36
N PRO A 776 22.79 14.60 -23.53
CA PRO A 776 21.39 14.99 -23.68
C PRO A 776 20.45 13.97 -23.03
N LYS A 777 19.31 14.44 -22.52
CA LYS A 777 18.28 13.60 -21.89
C LYS A 777 17.70 12.59 -22.88
N LEU A 778 17.29 11.42 -22.38
CA LEU A 778 16.73 10.36 -23.21
C LEU A 778 15.35 10.78 -23.74
N VAL A 779 15.15 10.80 -25.06
CA VAL A 779 13.83 11.16 -25.62
C VAL A 779 12.83 10.05 -25.33
N VAL A 780 11.55 10.42 -25.20
CA VAL A 780 10.44 9.52 -24.82
C VAL A 780 10.43 8.24 -25.64
N TYR A 781 10.71 8.33 -26.94
CA TYR A 781 10.72 7.21 -27.86
C TYR A 781 11.85 6.20 -27.58
N THR A 782 13.07 6.70 -27.30
CA THR A 782 14.22 5.85 -26.91
C THR A 782 14.01 5.24 -25.54
N ALA A 783 13.48 6.00 -24.58
CA ALA A 783 13.10 5.47 -23.26
C ALA A 783 12.06 4.36 -23.39
N PHE A 784 11.01 4.56 -24.21
CA PHE A 784 9.97 3.55 -24.43
C PHE A 784 10.45 2.30 -25.16
N PHE A 785 11.42 2.43 -26.06
CA PHE A 785 12.10 1.30 -26.69
C PHE A 785 12.82 0.41 -25.67
N TRP A 786 13.70 0.98 -24.83
CA TRP A 786 14.44 0.21 -23.81
C TRP A 786 13.52 -0.37 -22.72
N PHE A 787 12.52 0.40 -22.30
CA PHE A 787 11.44 -0.05 -21.41
C PHE A 787 10.71 -1.26 -21.99
N SER A 788 10.40 -1.25 -23.30
CA SER A 788 9.68 -2.35 -23.95
C SER A 788 10.56 -3.59 -24.19
N ILE A 789 11.87 -3.41 -24.38
CA ILE A 789 12.83 -4.52 -24.42
C ILE A 789 12.87 -5.23 -23.06
N SER A 790 12.97 -4.51 -21.95
CA SER A 790 13.01 -5.16 -20.63
C SER A 790 11.68 -5.85 -20.28
N CYS A 791 10.53 -5.23 -20.63
CA CYS A 791 9.22 -5.90 -20.61
C CYS A 791 9.26 -7.25 -21.34
N PHE A 792 9.75 -7.25 -22.58
CA PHE A 792 9.76 -8.43 -23.46
C PHE A 792 10.70 -9.54 -22.97
N VAL A 793 11.91 -9.19 -22.56
CA VAL A 793 12.89 -10.14 -22.01
C VAL A 793 12.35 -10.81 -20.75
N LEU A 794 11.78 -10.04 -19.82
CA LEU A 794 11.18 -10.60 -18.60
C LEU A 794 9.94 -11.45 -18.91
N ALA A 795 9.08 -11.00 -19.84
CA ALA A 795 7.92 -11.75 -20.29
C ALA A 795 8.32 -13.12 -20.87
N ILE A 796 9.38 -13.19 -21.68
CA ILE A 796 9.93 -14.45 -22.19
C ILE A 796 10.42 -15.33 -21.04
N ILE A 797 11.30 -14.84 -20.16
CA ILE A 797 11.90 -15.64 -19.07
C ILE A 797 10.81 -16.26 -18.19
N LEU A 798 9.83 -15.46 -17.77
CA LEU A 798 8.75 -15.93 -16.89
C LEU A 798 7.78 -16.87 -17.61
N ASN A 799 7.35 -16.56 -18.84
CA ASN A 799 6.38 -17.41 -19.53
C ASN A 799 6.99 -18.69 -20.10
N PHE A 800 8.27 -18.70 -20.49
CA PHE A 800 8.98 -19.96 -20.78
C PHE A 800 9.09 -20.82 -19.53
N THR A 801 9.36 -20.22 -18.36
CA THR A 801 9.31 -20.95 -17.08
C THR A 801 7.91 -21.52 -16.83
N PHE A 802 6.84 -20.75 -17.07
CA PHE A 802 5.46 -21.17 -16.88
C PHE A 802 4.91 -22.16 -17.93
N LEU A 803 5.55 -22.31 -19.10
CA LEU A 803 5.24 -23.41 -20.03
C LEU A 803 5.52 -24.76 -19.36
N TYR A 804 6.71 -24.91 -18.77
CA TYR A 804 7.19 -26.18 -18.19
C TYR A 804 6.83 -26.34 -16.70
N ARG A 805 6.75 -25.24 -15.95
CA ARG A 805 6.35 -25.19 -14.53
C ARG A 805 5.13 -24.27 -14.36
N PRO A 806 3.94 -24.70 -14.82
CA PRO A 806 2.73 -23.91 -14.76
C PRO A 806 2.31 -23.62 -13.31
N VAL A 807 1.95 -22.37 -13.04
CA VAL A 807 1.39 -21.95 -11.75
C VAL A 807 -0.11 -22.32 -11.68
N LEU A 808 -0.68 -22.35 -10.48
CA LEU A 808 -2.12 -22.49 -10.26
C LEU A 808 -2.76 -23.79 -10.81
N ASN A 809 -1.99 -24.87 -10.95
CA ASN A 809 -2.42 -26.15 -11.53
C ASN A 809 -2.98 -26.03 -12.96
N LEU A 810 -2.48 -25.07 -13.74
CA LEU A 810 -2.67 -25.06 -15.19
C LEU A 810 -1.98 -26.29 -15.82
N PRO A 811 -2.46 -26.80 -16.96
CA PRO A 811 -1.77 -27.87 -17.67
C PRO A 811 -0.39 -27.36 -18.15
N SER A 812 0.60 -28.24 -18.10
CA SER A 812 1.91 -27.98 -18.70
C SER A 812 1.80 -27.93 -20.22
N SER A 813 2.68 -27.16 -20.83
CA SER A 813 2.78 -27.00 -22.27
C SER A 813 4.23 -27.13 -22.72
N SER A 814 4.47 -27.05 -24.02
CA SER A 814 5.80 -27.10 -24.63
C SER A 814 5.94 -26.00 -25.67
N LEU A 815 7.19 -25.68 -26.04
CA LEU A 815 7.44 -24.73 -27.14
C LEU A 815 6.73 -25.14 -28.44
N LYS A 816 6.70 -26.45 -28.75
CA LYS A 816 5.99 -27.00 -29.93
C LYS A 816 4.48 -26.78 -29.85
N ALA A 817 3.89 -26.97 -28.67
CA ALA A 817 2.47 -26.71 -28.45
C ALA A 817 2.14 -25.21 -28.53
N TYR A 818 3.00 -24.33 -27.99
CA TYR A 818 2.87 -22.88 -28.15
C TYR A 818 2.92 -22.45 -29.63
N LEU A 819 3.93 -22.90 -30.39
CA LEU A 819 4.08 -22.53 -31.80
C LEU A 819 2.85 -22.96 -32.64
N ASN A 820 2.31 -24.15 -32.38
CA ASN A 820 1.12 -24.68 -33.05
C ASN A 820 -0.20 -24.06 -32.58
N ASP A 821 -0.24 -23.33 -31.46
CA ASP A 821 -1.48 -22.77 -30.91
C ASP A 821 -1.90 -21.46 -31.60
N TRP A 822 -2.66 -21.59 -32.68
CA TRP A 822 -3.26 -20.47 -33.41
C TRP A 822 -4.65 -20.03 -32.91
N ASN A 823 -5.28 -20.78 -32.00
CA ASN A 823 -6.67 -20.54 -31.59
C ASN A 823 -6.79 -19.30 -30.66
N GLY A 824 -6.98 -18.13 -31.27
CA GLY A 824 -7.04 -16.85 -30.56
C GLY A 824 -5.75 -16.03 -30.58
N ARG A 825 -4.67 -16.52 -31.23
CA ARG A 825 -3.39 -15.79 -31.35
C ARG A 825 -3.55 -14.36 -31.91
N GLY A 826 -4.41 -14.16 -32.92
CA GLY A 826 -4.68 -12.83 -33.49
C GLY A 826 -5.28 -11.84 -32.49
N TRP A 827 -6.06 -12.31 -31.51
CA TRP A 827 -6.58 -11.45 -30.43
C TRP A 827 -5.48 -11.11 -29.42
N ALA A 828 -4.57 -12.04 -29.13
CA ALA A 828 -3.42 -11.76 -28.25
C ALA A 828 -2.46 -10.74 -28.89
N PHE A 829 -2.22 -10.85 -30.21
CA PHE A 829 -1.50 -9.85 -31.00
C PHE A 829 -2.18 -8.47 -30.97
N LEU A 830 -3.50 -8.41 -31.10
CA LEU A 830 -4.24 -7.15 -30.98
C LEU A 830 -4.12 -6.56 -29.56
N ALA A 831 -4.20 -7.37 -28.51
CA ALA A 831 -4.02 -6.92 -27.14
C ALA A 831 -2.61 -6.34 -26.89
N GLY A 832 -1.56 -6.96 -27.42
CA GLY A 832 -0.20 -6.44 -27.32
C GLY A 832 0.00 -5.13 -28.07
N LEU A 833 -0.50 -5.01 -29.30
CA LEU A 833 -0.49 -3.74 -30.05
C LEU A 833 -1.23 -2.62 -29.29
N LEU A 834 -2.43 -2.89 -28.77
CA LEU A 834 -3.21 -1.91 -28.00
C LEU A 834 -2.45 -1.48 -26.73
N CYS A 835 -1.84 -2.41 -26.00
CA CYS A 835 -1.06 -2.05 -24.82
C CYS A 835 0.17 -1.21 -25.18
N GLY A 836 0.91 -1.60 -26.22
CA GLY A 836 2.13 -0.89 -26.65
C GLY A 836 1.85 0.53 -27.18
N PHE A 837 0.84 0.69 -28.05
CA PHE A 837 0.41 2.02 -28.50
C PHE A 837 -0.21 2.82 -27.34
N GLY A 838 -0.95 2.19 -26.44
CA GLY A 838 -1.51 2.82 -25.25
C GLY A 838 -0.43 3.41 -24.34
N ASN A 839 0.56 2.60 -23.93
CA ASN A 839 1.69 3.06 -23.10
C ASN A 839 2.50 4.14 -23.81
N GLY A 840 2.82 3.97 -25.10
CA GLY A 840 3.50 4.99 -25.89
C GLY A 840 2.77 6.33 -25.89
N LEU A 841 1.45 6.34 -26.10
CA LEU A 841 0.64 7.54 -26.04
C LEU A 841 0.53 8.15 -24.64
N GLN A 842 0.52 7.33 -23.58
CA GLN A 842 0.58 7.80 -22.18
C GLN A 842 1.88 8.55 -21.93
N PHE A 843 3.03 7.99 -22.35
CA PHE A 843 4.34 8.59 -22.14
C PHE A 843 4.53 9.87 -22.99
N MET A 844 4.04 9.90 -24.23
CA MET A 844 4.01 11.12 -25.06
C MET A 844 3.17 12.23 -24.39
N GLY A 845 1.99 11.89 -23.86
CA GLY A 845 1.17 12.84 -23.10
C GLY A 845 1.83 13.31 -21.79
N GLY A 846 2.48 12.39 -21.07
CA GLY A 846 3.18 12.67 -19.81
C GLY A 846 4.37 13.61 -19.97
N GLN A 847 5.17 13.46 -21.02
CA GLN A 847 6.28 14.39 -21.27
C GLN A 847 5.79 15.83 -21.50
N ALA A 848 4.61 15.99 -22.11
CA ALA A 848 4.02 17.29 -22.47
C ALA A 848 3.24 17.97 -21.32
N ALA A 849 2.47 17.18 -20.57
CA ALA A 849 1.47 17.63 -19.58
C ALA A 849 1.86 17.34 -18.11
N GLY A 850 2.94 16.61 -17.90
CA GLY A 850 3.35 16.00 -16.63
C GLY A 850 2.90 14.56 -16.51
N TYR A 851 3.80 13.67 -16.05
CA TYR A 851 3.51 12.27 -15.81
C TYR A 851 2.45 12.08 -14.72
N ALA A 852 2.40 12.98 -13.73
CA ALA A 852 1.35 12.98 -12.72
C ALA A 852 -0.05 13.24 -13.33
N ALA A 853 -0.16 14.12 -14.33
CA ALA A 853 -1.42 14.27 -15.07
C ALA A 853 -1.69 13.10 -16.03
N ALA A 854 -0.65 12.48 -16.59
CA ALA A 854 -0.79 11.31 -17.46
C ALA A 854 -1.23 10.04 -16.73
N ASP A 855 -1.07 9.96 -15.42
CA ASP A 855 -1.69 8.90 -14.62
C ASP A 855 -3.24 8.99 -14.61
N ALA A 856 -3.87 10.04 -15.16
CA ALA A 856 -5.30 10.04 -15.52
C ALA A 856 -5.69 8.88 -16.45
N VAL A 857 -4.75 8.38 -17.25
CA VAL A 857 -4.90 7.19 -18.10
C VAL A 857 -5.20 5.92 -17.29
N GLN A 858 -4.83 5.89 -16.00
CA GLN A 858 -5.17 4.80 -15.09
C GLN A 858 -6.68 4.72 -14.79
N ALA A 859 -7.52 5.65 -15.28
CA ALA A 859 -8.98 5.49 -15.29
C ALA A 859 -9.47 4.38 -16.26
N LEU A 860 -8.57 3.52 -16.73
CA LEU A 860 -8.82 2.34 -17.54
C LEU A 860 -9.97 1.42 -17.05
N PRO A 861 -10.37 1.38 -15.74
CA PRO A 861 -11.63 0.75 -15.33
C PRO A 861 -12.87 1.22 -16.07
N LEU A 862 -12.93 2.47 -16.57
CA LEU A 862 -14.04 2.97 -17.38
C LEU A 862 -14.28 2.10 -18.61
N VAL A 863 -13.21 1.81 -19.34
CA VAL A 863 -13.26 1.11 -20.63
C VAL A 863 -13.24 -0.39 -20.43
N SER A 864 -12.44 -0.91 -19.50
CA SER A 864 -12.40 -2.35 -19.20
C SER A 864 -13.71 -2.85 -18.58
N THR A 865 -14.33 -2.07 -17.69
CA THR A 865 -15.64 -2.41 -17.11
C THR A 865 -16.77 -2.25 -18.13
N PHE A 866 -16.69 -1.26 -19.04
CA PHE A 866 -17.64 -1.15 -20.16
C PHE A 866 -17.62 -2.43 -21.03
N TRP A 867 -16.43 -2.90 -21.43
CA TRP A 867 -16.29 -4.16 -22.15
C TRP A 867 -16.72 -5.37 -21.31
N GLY A 868 -16.46 -5.38 -19.99
CA GLY A 868 -16.92 -6.42 -19.07
C GLY A 868 -18.45 -6.49 -18.93
N VAL A 869 -19.14 -5.35 -18.94
CA VAL A 869 -20.60 -5.28 -18.99
C VAL A 869 -21.11 -5.79 -20.34
N LEU A 870 -20.55 -5.31 -21.45
CA LEU A 870 -21.06 -5.53 -22.80
C LEU A 870 -20.77 -6.93 -23.36
N ILE A 871 -19.51 -7.38 -23.28
CA ILE A 871 -19.06 -8.65 -23.88
C ILE A 871 -19.34 -9.84 -22.94
N PHE A 872 -19.13 -9.65 -21.64
CA PHE A 872 -19.19 -10.75 -20.68
C PHE A 872 -20.48 -10.79 -19.84
N GLY A 873 -21.23 -9.69 -19.78
CA GLY A 873 -22.44 -9.61 -18.96
C GLY A 873 -22.16 -9.80 -17.46
N GLU A 874 -21.01 -9.33 -16.94
CA GLU A 874 -20.55 -9.60 -15.55
C GLU A 874 -21.56 -9.21 -14.46
N TYR A 875 -22.47 -8.28 -14.77
CA TYR A 875 -23.51 -7.76 -13.89
C TYR A 875 -24.93 -8.10 -14.35
N ARG A 876 -25.10 -8.94 -15.38
CA ARG A 876 -26.42 -9.25 -15.93
C ARG A 876 -27.25 -10.02 -14.89
N LYS A 877 -28.49 -9.57 -14.69
CA LYS A 877 -29.41 -10.04 -13.62
C LYS A 877 -28.83 -9.88 -12.20
N SER A 878 -27.95 -8.90 -11.96
CA SER A 878 -27.51 -8.55 -10.60
C SER A 878 -28.45 -7.52 -9.96
N SER A 879 -28.36 -7.31 -8.65
CA SER A 879 -29.32 -6.51 -7.90
C SER A 879 -29.24 -5.02 -8.23
N ARG A 880 -30.36 -4.27 -8.01
CA ARG A 880 -30.40 -2.80 -8.20
C ARG A 880 -29.29 -2.09 -7.41
N ARG A 881 -28.93 -2.61 -6.24
CA ARG A 881 -27.80 -2.14 -5.42
C ARG A 881 -26.46 -2.24 -6.17
N THR A 882 -26.19 -3.40 -6.79
CA THR A 882 -24.97 -3.64 -7.58
C THR A 882 -24.86 -2.63 -8.73
N TYR A 883 -25.97 -2.35 -9.43
CA TYR A 883 -26.00 -1.35 -10.51
C TYR A 883 -25.77 0.10 -10.02
N ILE A 884 -26.39 0.52 -8.90
CA ILE A 884 -26.18 1.87 -8.34
C ILE A 884 -24.71 2.07 -7.95
N LEU A 885 -24.11 1.08 -7.26
CA LEU A 885 -22.70 1.14 -6.89
C LEU A 885 -21.77 1.19 -8.11
N LEU A 886 -22.10 0.45 -9.18
CA LEU A 886 -21.35 0.43 -10.43
C LEU A 886 -21.41 1.78 -11.15
N VAL A 887 -22.58 2.41 -11.25
CA VAL A 887 -22.74 3.74 -11.86
C VAL A 887 -21.96 4.80 -11.08
N ASN A 888 -22.06 4.80 -9.75
CA ASN A 888 -21.32 5.75 -8.91
C ASN A 888 -19.80 5.55 -9.00
N MET A 889 -19.33 4.31 -9.10
CA MET A 889 -17.91 3.98 -9.30
C MET A 889 -17.40 4.54 -10.63
N LEU A 890 -18.13 4.31 -11.73
CA LEU A 890 -17.78 4.82 -13.06
C LEU A 890 -17.81 6.35 -13.10
N PHE A 891 -18.80 6.98 -12.46
CA PHE A 891 -18.88 8.44 -12.34
C PHE A 891 -17.63 9.03 -11.65
N MET A 892 -17.15 8.39 -10.57
CA MET A 892 -15.93 8.84 -9.87
C MET A 892 -14.68 8.75 -10.74
N PHE A 893 -14.56 7.74 -11.61
CA PHE A 893 -13.47 7.70 -12.59
C PHE A 893 -13.60 8.79 -13.68
N ILE A 894 -14.81 9.10 -14.16
CA ILE A 894 -15.02 10.21 -15.11
C ILE A 894 -14.59 11.55 -14.48
N ALA A 895 -15.02 11.79 -13.23
CA ALA A 895 -14.60 12.96 -12.47
C ALA A 895 -13.07 13.00 -12.29
N ALA A 896 -12.46 11.88 -11.92
CA ALA A 896 -11.01 11.77 -11.75
C ALA A 896 -10.23 12.10 -13.04
N VAL A 897 -10.67 11.60 -14.21
CA VAL A 897 -10.06 11.93 -15.50
C VAL A 897 -10.11 13.43 -15.77
N GLY A 898 -11.30 14.04 -15.66
CA GLY A 898 -11.47 15.47 -15.92
C GLY A 898 -10.62 16.33 -14.99
N ILE A 899 -10.57 15.98 -13.71
CA ILE A 899 -9.81 16.70 -12.68
C ILE A 899 -8.29 16.53 -12.89
N LEU A 900 -7.78 15.31 -13.03
CA LEU A 900 -6.35 15.05 -13.25
C LEU A 900 -5.86 15.69 -14.56
N MET A 901 -6.63 15.59 -15.66
CA MET A 901 -6.30 16.25 -16.92
C MET A 901 -6.38 17.78 -16.80
N ALA A 902 -7.31 18.36 -16.03
CA ALA A 902 -7.35 19.81 -15.79
C ALA A 902 -6.12 20.31 -15.00
N SER A 903 -5.53 19.47 -14.14
CA SER A 903 -4.32 19.77 -13.37
C SER A 903 -3.04 19.87 -14.22
N SER A 904 -3.09 19.49 -15.51
CA SER A 904 -1.92 19.46 -16.41
C SER A 904 -1.20 20.81 -16.47
N GLY A 905 0.11 20.76 -16.19
CA GLY A 905 1.04 21.85 -16.42
C GLY A 905 1.51 21.86 -17.88
N HIS A 906 2.45 22.75 -18.18
CA HIS A 906 3.22 22.70 -19.42
C HIS A 906 4.69 22.86 -19.05
N ARG A 907 5.55 21.95 -19.54
CA ARG A 907 7.00 22.05 -19.35
C ARG A 907 7.52 23.23 -20.18
N LYS A 908 8.36 24.06 -19.55
CA LYS A 908 9.11 25.14 -20.22
C LYS A 908 10.37 24.60 -20.87
#